data_AF-A0AA96X6T7-F1
#
_entry.id   AF-A0AA96X6T7-F1
#
_cell.length_a   1.000
_cell.length_b   1.000
_cell.length_c   1.000
_cell.angle_alpha   90.00
_cell.angle_beta   90.00
_cell.angle_gamma   90.00
#
_symmetry.space_group_name_H-M   'P 1'
#
loop_
_entity.id
_entity.type
_entity.pdbx_description
1 polymer ?
#
loop_
_entity_poly.entity_id
_entity_poly.type
_entity_poly.pdbx_seq_one_letter_code
_entity_poly.pdbx_strand_id
1 'polypeptide(L)'
;MDTTRLKKFAQYARRSLIEQVESKLKLVMDRESEARREHPKAIAELEKKLAEQTEEQLIEQVAYIWFNRFCALRFMDVNQYNRIMVISPLAGQFQPEILAEAKAGHIDDGIVNAATREKVFGLLSGSIASRDGQSEAFRLLIVAVCNDLHRIMPYLFERIEDYTELLMPDDLLSGNSILAYTREAMTPEACESVESIGWLYQFYISEKKDEVFDGLKKNKKITPENIPAATQLFTPHWIVRYLVENSIGRLWMLNNPNSKVIEQMDYYIKPVEEEKDFLKISSPEEIKVCDPACGSGHMLTYAYDLLYAIYLDSGYDAIEIPRNILANNLYGIEIDERAAELAAFALTMKAVKGSPNDEGNNRRRFFRSPVEPNICRLEKVSFTEQELDSYIDFAGKDLFTQDLRETLKEFEGADNFGSLIRPTFKSPSSTLAALEGKNVSGELFLSDTHKSVLKVLYQAEFLQKKYNVVLANPPYMGKKNMNKELQAWVASCYPDTCADFFAMFIERSFKLVVECGIVSMVTMDSWMSGDEYTEFRESLLEESQILSLMHLGAHAFDEIKGEVVQVAAFTLGKGRRIDQKSDFFDLTKEGNSKEKEAAFLARRGLFRVSAKLFSELPRSVFAYFISDHSLSAFRDGLQLKEISEAFTGLQTGDNDRFMRRWFEVSSEDIFFKRDCLGEDFPGDIKWFPYVKGSDYRKWYGNNEYILNWQFDGAEIKEHKSSTVRNQSYYFRKGIAYNNISNRLSTRYVDSGFVFDQKNSMFFSEDDKSIPFTMAFLHSKVVVPLLRVVAPKGFGPGSMKVLPVINDYKKLYSVGGFQIELL
;
A
#
# COMPACT_ATOMS: atom_id res chain seq x y z
N MET A 1 -1.51 -19.98 -13.50
CA MET A 1 -0.06 -19.94 -13.23
C MET A 1 0.22 -20.60 -11.88
N ASP A 2 1.13 -21.59 -11.82
CA ASP A 2 1.61 -22.16 -10.56
C ASP A 2 2.69 -21.25 -9.95
N THR A 3 2.31 -20.42 -8.97
CA THR A 3 3.21 -19.48 -8.31
C THR A 3 4.17 -20.14 -7.32
N THR A 4 3.95 -21.42 -6.95
CA THR A 4 4.77 -22.13 -5.96
C THR A 4 6.20 -22.33 -6.44
N ARG A 5 6.36 -22.66 -7.74
CA ARG A 5 7.67 -22.86 -8.35
C ARG A 5 8.45 -21.55 -8.45
N LEU A 6 7.77 -20.48 -8.90
CA LEU A 6 8.34 -19.13 -8.96
C LEU A 6 8.79 -18.66 -7.57
N LYS A 7 7.99 -18.91 -6.53
CA LYS A 7 8.33 -18.55 -5.15
C LYS A 7 9.60 -19.23 -4.66
N LYS A 8 9.70 -20.56 -4.80
CA LYS A 8 10.88 -21.32 -4.40
C LYS A 8 12.14 -20.84 -5.12
N PHE A 9 12.01 -20.59 -6.43
CA PHE A 9 13.12 -20.08 -7.24
C PHE A 9 13.55 -18.68 -6.80
N ALA A 10 12.63 -17.73 -6.64
CA ALA A 10 13.01 -16.35 -6.28
C ALA A 10 13.74 -16.27 -4.93
N GLN A 11 13.31 -17.04 -3.93
CA GLN A 11 13.98 -17.14 -2.62
C GLN A 11 15.35 -17.83 -2.70
N TYR A 12 15.50 -18.85 -3.56
CA TYR A 12 16.79 -19.46 -3.84
C TYR A 12 17.73 -18.49 -4.57
N ALA A 13 17.23 -17.85 -5.64
CA ALA A 13 17.97 -16.93 -6.48
C ALA A 13 18.51 -15.75 -5.67
N ARG A 14 17.69 -15.18 -4.76
CA ARG A 14 18.13 -14.12 -3.85
C ARG A 14 19.37 -14.52 -3.04
N ARG A 15 19.28 -15.63 -2.30
CA ARG A 15 20.37 -16.10 -1.44
C ARG A 15 21.62 -16.44 -2.25
N SER A 16 21.44 -17.15 -3.37
CA SER A 16 22.53 -17.58 -4.24
C SER A 16 23.23 -16.41 -4.93
N LEU A 17 22.49 -15.42 -5.43
CA LEU A 17 23.07 -14.26 -6.10
C LEU A 17 23.79 -13.34 -5.11
N ILE A 18 23.24 -13.13 -3.90
CA ILE A 18 23.92 -12.37 -2.84
C ILE A 18 25.26 -13.02 -2.50
N GLU A 19 25.28 -14.34 -2.26
CA GLU A 19 26.51 -15.08 -1.93
C GLU A 19 27.55 -15.00 -3.06
N GLN A 20 27.12 -15.14 -4.32
CA GLN A 20 28.01 -15.08 -5.47
C GLN A 20 28.57 -13.67 -5.69
N VAL A 21 27.73 -12.63 -5.57
CA VAL A 21 28.14 -11.23 -5.68
C VAL A 21 29.10 -10.85 -4.56
N GLU A 22 28.85 -11.30 -3.32
CA GLU A 22 29.74 -11.09 -2.18
C GLU A 22 31.12 -11.73 -2.44
N SER A 23 31.15 -12.98 -2.91
CA SER A 23 32.40 -13.68 -3.26
C SER A 23 33.16 -12.92 -4.35
N LYS A 24 32.45 -12.46 -5.38
CA LYS A 24 33.02 -11.65 -6.47
C LYS A 24 33.57 -10.32 -6.00
N LEU A 25 32.84 -9.62 -5.13
CA LEU A 25 33.27 -8.34 -4.61
C LEU A 25 34.62 -8.47 -3.89
N LYS A 26 34.78 -9.51 -3.05
CA LYS A 26 36.04 -9.81 -2.35
C LYS A 26 37.19 -10.07 -3.33
N LEU A 27 36.94 -10.83 -4.40
CA LEU A 27 37.95 -11.13 -5.43
C LEU A 27 38.35 -9.90 -6.24
N VAL A 28 37.38 -9.09 -6.65
CA VAL A 28 37.59 -7.89 -7.48
C VAL A 28 38.30 -6.80 -6.68
N MET A 29 37.97 -6.66 -5.39
CA MET A 29 38.54 -5.65 -4.50
C MET A 29 39.96 -5.98 -4.01
N ASP A 30 40.43 -7.23 -4.18
CA ASP A 30 41.80 -7.62 -3.85
C ASP A 30 42.83 -6.71 -4.52
N ARG A 31 43.93 -6.41 -3.82
CA ARG A 31 44.96 -5.46 -4.29
C ARG A 31 45.69 -5.93 -5.54
N GLU A 32 45.78 -7.24 -5.76
CA GLU A 32 46.45 -7.85 -6.90
C GLU A 32 45.49 -8.36 -7.97
N SER A 33 44.19 -8.03 -7.87
CA SER A 33 43.17 -8.53 -8.80
C SER A 33 43.44 -8.11 -10.26
N GLU A 34 43.16 -9.02 -11.20
CA GLU A 34 43.26 -8.73 -12.65
C GLU A 34 42.28 -7.62 -13.05
N ALA A 35 41.09 -7.57 -12.41
CA ALA A 35 40.08 -6.54 -12.64
C ALA A 35 40.61 -5.11 -12.43
N ARG A 36 41.49 -4.89 -11.44
CA ARG A 36 42.15 -3.58 -11.21
C ARG A 36 43.09 -3.16 -12.34
N ARG A 37 43.67 -4.12 -13.06
CA ARG A 37 44.58 -3.87 -14.19
C ARG A 37 43.83 -3.73 -15.50
N GLU A 38 42.83 -4.57 -15.73
CA GLU A 38 42.09 -4.63 -16.99
C GLU A 38 40.92 -3.64 -17.06
N HIS A 39 40.28 -3.34 -15.92
CA HIS A 39 39.07 -2.49 -15.85
C HIS A 39 39.18 -1.37 -14.79
N PRO A 40 40.20 -0.48 -14.86
CA PRO A 40 40.46 0.51 -13.82
C PRO A 40 39.31 1.53 -13.63
N LYS A 41 38.55 1.83 -14.69
CA LYS A 41 37.39 2.74 -14.61
C LYS A 41 36.23 2.13 -13.81
N ALA A 42 35.87 0.88 -14.11
CA ALA A 42 34.81 0.16 -13.41
C ALA A 42 35.15 -0.02 -11.92
N ILE A 43 36.42 -0.26 -11.58
CA ILE A 43 36.86 -0.30 -10.18
C ILE A 43 36.71 1.06 -9.48
N ALA A 44 37.07 2.16 -10.15
CA ALA A 44 36.92 3.49 -9.55
C ALA A 44 35.44 3.83 -9.27
N GLU A 45 34.53 3.39 -10.14
CA GLU A 45 33.09 3.52 -9.92
C GLU A 45 32.59 2.61 -8.78
N LEU A 46 33.09 1.38 -8.70
CA LEU A 46 32.80 0.46 -7.60
C LEU A 46 33.21 1.05 -6.24
N GLU A 47 34.43 1.61 -6.17
CA GLU A 47 34.95 2.27 -4.98
C GLU A 47 34.15 3.53 -4.61
N LYS A 48 33.73 4.30 -5.61
CA LYS A 48 32.82 5.43 -5.40
C LYS A 48 31.50 4.98 -4.79
N LYS A 49 30.89 3.91 -5.31
CA LYS A 49 29.63 3.37 -4.78
C LYS A 49 29.78 2.83 -3.36
N LEU A 50 30.88 2.16 -3.04
CA LEU A 50 31.19 1.72 -1.67
C LEU A 50 31.41 2.89 -0.69
N ALA A 51 31.69 4.10 -1.18
CA ALA A 51 31.75 5.30 -0.36
C ALA A 51 30.37 5.95 -0.14
N GLU A 52 29.42 5.75 -1.06
CA GLU A 52 28.06 6.32 -1.02
C GLU A 52 27.08 5.45 -0.21
N GLN A 53 27.28 4.13 -0.17
CA GLN A 53 26.39 3.17 0.49
C GLN A 53 27.17 2.02 1.15
N THR A 54 26.50 1.21 1.97
CA THR A 54 27.16 0.06 2.63
C THR A 54 27.46 -1.07 1.65
N GLU A 55 28.44 -1.90 2.00
CA GLU A 55 28.79 -3.11 1.23
C GLU A 55 27.57 -4.04 1.05
N GLU A 56 26.79 -4.24 2.10
CA GLU A 56 25.57 -5.04 2.07
C GLU A 56 24.52 -4.47 1.09
N GLN A 57 24.33 -3.15 1.09
CA GLN A 57 23.40 -2.48 0.17
C GLN A 57 23.85 -2.64 -1.30
N LEU A 58 25.15 -2.48 -1.56
CA LEU A 58 25.71 -2.67 -2.89
C LEU A 58 25.56 -4.11 -3.39
N ILE A 59 25.86 -5.10 -2.54
CA ILE A 59 25.70 -6.52 -2.87
C ILE A 59 24.24 -6.82 -3.20
N GLU A 60 23.30 -6.36 -2.36
CA GLU A 60 21.88 -6.58 -2.58
C GLU A 60 21.39 -5.92 -3.87
N GLN A 61 21.86 -4.69 -4.16
CA GLN A 61 21.56 -3.98 -5.40
C GLN A 61 22.05 -4.76 -6.63
N VAL A 62 23.32 -5.18 -6.65
CA VAL A 62 23.91 -5.85 -7.82
C VAL A 62 23.33 -7.25 -8.02
N ALA A 63 23.10 -8.00 -6.94
CA ALA A 63 22.41 -9.28 -7.00
C ALA A 63 21.01 -9.14 -7.62
N TYR A 64 20.30 -8.07 -7.24
CA TYR A 64 18.98 -7.78 -7.77
C TYR A 64 19.01 -7.39 -9.25
N ILE A 65 19.95 -6.54 -9.67
CA ILE A 65 20.14 -6.15 -11.07
C ILE A 65 20.28 -7.41 -11.95
N TRP A 66 21.15 -8.34 -11.56
CA TRP A 66 21.34 -9.58 -12.31
C TRP A 66 20.12 -10.50 -12.28
N PHE A 67 19.44 -10.62 -11.14
CA PHE A 67 18.18 -11.36 -11.05
C PHE A 67 17.15 -10.85 -12.06
N ASN A 68 16.93 -9.54 -12.08
CA ASN A 68 15.99 -8.88 -12.97
C ASN A 68 16.35 -9.06 -14.44
N ARG A 69 17.62 -8.83 -14.80
CA ARG A 69 18.11 -9.02 -16.18
C ARG A 69 17.94 -10.45 -16.64
N PHE A 70 18.27 -11.44 -15.82
CA PHE A 70 18.08 -12.85 -16.18
C PHE A 70 16.60 -13.22 -16.34
N CYS A 71 15.72 -12.74 -15.47
CA CYS A 71 14.28 -12.99 -15.61
C CYS A 71 13.72 -12.32 -16.88
N ALA A 72 14.13 -11.08 -17.18
CA ALA A 72 13.73 -10.36 -18.38
C ALA A 72 14.23 -11.05 -19.66
N LEU A 73 15.51 -11.44 -19.72
CA LEU A 73 16.07 -12.18 -20.85
C LEU A 73 15.34 -13.51 -21.06
N ARG A 74 15.01 -14.23 -19.97
CA ARG A 74 14.25 -15.49 -20.07
C ARG A 74 12.85 -15.25 -20.60
N PHE A 75 12.15 -14.24 -20.08
CA PHE A 75 10.81 -13.88 -20.54
C PHE A 75 10.82 -13.55 -22.04
N MET A 76 11.83 -12.79 -22.49
CA MET A 76 12.01 -12.44 -23.90
C MET A 76 12.38 -13.64 -24.78
N ASP A 77 13.21 -14.57 -24.30
CA ASP A 77 13.52 -15.81 -25.03
C ASP A 77 12.27 -16.66 -25.24
N VAL A 78 11.50 -16.89 -24.18
CA VAL A 78 10.29 -17.74 -24.21
C VAL A 78 9.23 -17.18 -25.14
N ASN A 79 9.05 -15.86 -25.15
CA ASN A 79 8.10 -15.17 -26.03
C ASN A 79 8.69 -14.83 -27.41
N GLN A 80 9.90 -15.28 -27.72
CA GLN A 80 10.60 -15.03 -29.01
C GLN A 80 10.75 -13.53 -29.33
N TYR A 81 10.92 -12.71 -28.29
CA TYR A 81 11.26 -11.30 -28.41
C TYR A 81 12.77 -11.08 -28.60
N ASN A 82 13.59 -12.06 -28.25
CA ASN A 82 14.97 -12.13 -28.71
C ASN A 82 15.04 -12.77 -30.11
N ARG A 83 15.93 -12.28 -30.99
CA ARG A 83 16.12 -12.88 -32.33
C ARG A 83 16.78 -14.25 -32.25
N ILE A 84 17.75 -14.35 -31.34
CA ILE A 84 18.51 -15.54 -30.98
C ILE A 84 18.32 -15.66 -29.47
N MET A 85 17.95 -16.84 -28.97
CA MET A 85 17.76 -17.01 -27.52
C MET A 85 19.07 -16.80 -26.77
N VAL A 86 19.01 -15.94 -25.76
CA VAL A 86 20.20 -15.43 -25.08
C VAL A 86 20.62 -16.36 -23.96
N ILE A 87 19.67 -16.77 -23.12
CA ILE A 87 19.96 -17.66 -21.98
C ILE A 87 19.25 -19.00 -22.08
N SER A 88 18.43 -19.18 -23.11
CA SER A 88 17.67 -20.40 -23.39
C SER A 88 18.30 -21.22 -24.53
N PRO A 89 18.31 -22.56 -24.42
CA PRO A 89 18.75 -23.42 -25.52
C PRO A 89 17.62 -23.62 -26.54
N LEU A 90 17.99 -24.00 -27.77
CA LEU A 90 17.05 -24.57 -28.73
C LEU A 90 16.46 -25.89 -28.22
N ALA A 91 15.27 -26.24 -28.70
CA ALA A 91 14.61 -27.50 -28.34
C ALA A 91 15.53 -28.70 -28.63
N GLY A 92 15.78 -29.54 -27.61
CA GLY A 92 16.67 -30.70 -27.71
C GLY A 92 18.16 -30.39 -27.55
N GLN A 93 18.54 -29.13 -27.30
CA GLN A 93 19.91 -28.72 -26.98
C GLN A 93 20.06 -28.36 -25.49
N PHE A 94 21.31 -28.33 -25.02
CA PHE A 94 21.65 -27.99 -23.63
C PHE A 94 22.32 -26.61 -23.49
N GLN A 95 22.99 -26.15 -24.56
CA GLN A 95 23.70 -24.87 -24.55
C GLN A 95 22.79 -23.73 -25.00
N PRO A 96 22.89 -22.53 -24.41
CA PRO A 96 22.18 -21.36 -24.88
C PRO A 96 22.42 -21.11 -26.38
N GLU A 97 21.36 -20.75 -27.11
CA GLU A 97 21.43 -20.62 -28.58
C GLU A 97 22.50 -19.60 -29.01
N ILE A 98 22.59 -18.46 -28.34
CA ILE A 98 23.61 -17.43 -28.64
C ILE A 98 25.05 -17.95 -28.55
N LEU A 99 25.32 -18.88 -27.63
CA LEU A 99 26.65 -19.50 -27.50
C LEU A 99 26.88 -20.56 -28.59
N ALA A 100 25.84 -21.31 -28.96
CA ALA A 100 25.91 -22.29 -30.03
C ALA A 100 26.18 -21.60 -31.39
N GLU A 101 25.48 -20.49 -31.67
CA GLU A 101 25.69 -19.66 -32.87
C GLU A 101 27.10 -19.05 -32.90
N ALA A 102 27.57 -18.51 -31.76
CA ALA A 102 28.93 -17.99 -31.66
C ALA A 102 30.00 -19.06 -31.95
N LYS A 103 29.80 -20.31 -31.49
CA LYS A 103 30.69 -21.44 -31.81
C LYS A 103 30.63 -21.86 -33.29
N ALA A 104 29.49 -21.67 -33.94
CA ALA A 104 29.34 -21.88 -35.37
C ALA A 104 29.97 -20.76 -36.22
N GLY A 105 30.50 -19.70 -35.59
CA GLY A 105 31.13 -18.56 -36.25
C GLY A 105 30.16 -17.40 -36.54
N HIS A 106 28.94 -17.45 -36.00
CA HIS A 106 27.90 -16.45 -36.21
C HIS A 106 27.69 -15.60 -34.97
N ILE A 107 27.99 -14.30 -35.06
CA ILE A 107 27.70 -13.31 -34.03
C ILE A 107 27.07 -12.09 -34.73
N ASP A 108 25.99 -11.54 -34.18
CA ASP A 108 25.31 -10.36 -34.76
C ASP A 108 26.19 -9.11 -34.59
N ASP A 109 26.63 -8.57 -35.74
CA ASP A 109 27.50 -7.40 -35.81
C ASP A 109 26.89 -6.12 -35.24
N GLY A 110 25.57 -6.04 -35.18
CA GLY A 110 24.85 -4.92 -34.59
C GLY A 110 24.77 -4.97 -33.06
N ILE A 111 25.00 -6.14 -32.45
CA ILE A 111 24.90 -6.35 -31.00
C ILE A 111 26.29 -6.39 -30.37
N VAL A 112 27.22 -7.12 -30.98
CA VAL A 112 28.58 -7.33 -30.43
C VAL A 112 29.59 -6.51 -31.21
N ASN A 113 30.25 -5.58 -30.52
CA ASN A 113 31.32 -4.76 -31.10
C ASN A 113 32.51 -5.62 -31.56
N ALA A 114 33.33 -5.08 -32.47
CA ALA A 114 34.42 -5.82 -33.10
C ALA A 114 35.45 -6.37 -32.09
N ALA A 115 35.84 -5.57 -31.09
CA ALA A 115 36.83 -5.98 -30.08
C ALA A 115 36.32 -7.13 -29.20
N THR A 116 35.09 -7.03 -28.71
CA THR A 116 34.44 -8.10 -27.94
C THR A 116 34.27 -9.36 -28.78
N ARG A 117 33.95 -9.22 -30.07
CA ARG A 117 33.80 -10.35 -31.00
C ARG A 117 35.11 -11.09 -31.22
N GLU A 118 36.21 -10.38 -31.46
CA GLU A 118 37.56 -10.96 -31.57
C GLU A 118 37.93 -11.70 -30.28
N LYS A 119 37.65 -11.11 -29.11
CA LYS A 119 37.88 -11.75 -27.81
C LYS A 119 37.05 -13.04 -27.67
N VAL A 120 35.75 -13.00 -28.00
CA VAL A 120 34.86 -14.17 -27.95
C VAL A 120 35.36 -15.30 -28.86
N PHE A 121 35.71 -15.00 -30.12
CA PHE A 121 36.24 -16.03 -31.02
C PHE A 121 37.61 -16.56 -30.57
N GLY A 122 38.46 -15.71 -30.00
CA GLY A 122 39.74 -16.14 -29.45
C GLY A 122 39.60 -17.05 -28.24
N LEU A 123 38.63 -16.78 -27.36
CA LEU A 123 38.29 -17.63 -26.21
C LEU A 123 37.68 -18.98 -26.66
N LEU A 124 36.79 -18.97 -27.66
CA LEU A 124 36.13 -20.19 -28.15
C LEU A 124 37.06 -21.08 -28.99
N SER A 125 38.00 -20.49 -29.72
CA SER A 125 39.02 -21.22 -30.49
C SER A 125 40.22 -21.67 -29.66
N GLY A 126 40.39 -21.13 -28.45
CA GLY A 126 41.53 -21.39 -27.57
C GLY A 126 42.79 -20.60 -27.93
N SER A 127 42.71 -19.61 -28.83
CA SER A 127 43.84 -18.72 -29.13
C SER A 127 44.11 -17.69 -28.03
N ILE A 128 43.10 -17.41 -27.19
CA ILE A 128 43.23 -16.64 -25.95
C ILE A 128 43.23 -17.64 -24.80
N ALA A 129 44.27 -17.59 -23.96
CA ALA A 129 44.39 -18.46 -22.80
C ALA A 129 43.32 -18.08 -21.75
N SER A 130 42.47 -19.04 -21.39
CA SER A 130 41.48 -18.90 -20.32
C SER A 130 41.28 -20.23 -19.61
N ARG A 131 40.93 -20.19 -18.31
CA ARG A 131 40.62 -21.39 -17.52
C ARG A 131 39.31 -22.03 -17.97
N ASP A 132 38.36 -21.20 -18.40
CA ASP A 132 37.08 -21.62 -18.97
C ASP A 132 36.64 -20.61 -20.04
N GLY A 133 37.22 -20.77 -21.24
CA GLY A 133 36.95 -19.87 -22.36
C GLY A 133 35.50 -19.87 -22.83
N GLN A 134 34.72 -20.94 -22.60
CA GLN A 134 33.31 -20.97 -22.97
C GLN A 134 32.46 -20.13 -22.02
N SER A 135 32.69 -20.26 -20.70
CA SER A 135 31.98 -19.44 -19.72
C SER A 135 32.30 -17.96 -19.88
N GLU A 136 33.58 -17.62 -20.08
CA GLU A 136 34.01 -16.23 -20.31
C GLU A 136 33.41 -15.65 -21.61
N ALA A 137 33.43 -16.42 -22.71
CA ALA A 137 32.79 -16.02 -23.96
C ALA A 137 31.29 -15.78 -23.78
N PHE A 138 30.60 -16.65 -23.03
CA PHE A 138 29.16 -16.52 -22.81
C PHE A 138 28.81 -15.29 -21.96
N ARG A 139 29.61 -14.98 -20.94
CA ARG A 139 29.48 -13.74 -20.15
C ARG A 139 29.57 -12.49 -21.04
N LEU A 140 30.59 -12.43 -21.91
CA LEU A 140 30.77 -11.32 -22.84
C LEU A 140 29.57 -11.15 -23.80
N LEU A 141 28.97 -12.27 -24.25
CA LEU A 141 27.77 -12.24 -25.08
C LEU A 141 26.55 -11.69 -24.32
N ILE A 142 26.33 -12.10 -23.07
CA ILE A 142 25.24 -11.56 -22.23
C ILE A 142 25.42 -10.05 -22.03
N VAL A 143 26.64 -9.62 -21.70
CA VAL A 143 26.97 -8.19 -21.51
C VAL A 143 26.69 -7.39 -22.78
N ALA A 144 27.09 -7.90 -23.95
CA ALA A 144 26.82 -7.26 -25.23
C ALA A 144 25.32 -7.16 -25.53
N VAL A 145 24.54 -8.20 -25.24
CA VAL A 145 23.07 -8.17 -25.40
C VAL A 145 22.44 -7.13 -24.49
N CYS A 146 22.80 -7.10 -23.20
CA CYS A 146 22.29 -6.10 -22.27
C CYS A 146 22.64 -4.67 -22.74
N ASN A 147 23.85 -4.46 -23.29
CA ASN A 147 24.26 -3.18 -23.86
C ASN A 147 23.44 -2.76 -25.10
N ASP A 148 23.04 -3.68 -25.98
CA ASP A 148 22.09 -3.35 -27.06
C ASP A 148 20.69 -3.06 -26.51
N LEU A 149 20.22 -3.84 -25.53
CA LEU A 149 18.91 -3.64 -24.90
C LEU A 149 18.82 -2.32 -24.11
N HIS A 150 19.92 -1.81 -23.55
CA HIS A 150 19.99 -0.50 -22.90
C HIS A 150 19.46 0.63 -23.79
N ARG A 151 19.70 0.57 -25.11
CA ARG A 151 19.21 1.58 -26.06
C ARG A 151 17.68 1.68 -26.10
N ILE A 152 16.99 0.60 -25.75
CA ILE A 152 15.54 0.44 -25.88
C ILE A 152 14.87 0.47 -24.51
N MET A 153 15.52 -0.12 -23.51
CA MET A 153 15.03 -0.27 -22.14
C MET A 153 16.12 0.18 -21.16
N PRO A 154 16.54 1.46 -21.21
CA PRO A 154 17.65 1.97 -20.41
C PRO A 154 17.39 1.90 -18.90
N TYR A 155 16.12 1.84 -18.51
CA TYR A 155 15.68 1.70 -17.13
C TYR A 155 16.06 0.34 -16.51
N LEU A 156 16.08 -0.76 -17.27
CA LEU A 156 16.36 -2.11 -16.72
C LEU A 156 17.78 -2.60 -17.05
N PHE A 157 18.24 -2.29 -18.25
CA PHE A 157 19.56 -2.65 -18.72
C PHE A 157 20.40 -1.39 -18.69
N GLU A 158 21.17 -1.17 -17.63
CA GLU A 158 22.15 -0.07 -17.59
C GLU A 158 23.32 -0.39 -18.52
N ARG A 159 24.06 0.64 -18.98
CA ARG A 159 25.17 0.45 -19.91
C ARG A 159 26.37 -0.18 -19.19
N ILE A 160 26.63 -1.44 -19.52
CA ILE A 160 27.60 -2.34 -18.90
C ILE A 160 29.03 -2.11 -19.44
N GLU A 161 29.57 -0.91 -19.22
CA GLU A 161 31.03 -0.71 -19.11
C GLU A 161 31.37 -0.27 -17.67
N ASP A 162 30.60 -0.75 -16.69
CA ASP A 162 30.62 -0.33 -15.28
C ASP A 162 30.93 -1.49 -14.32
N TYR A 163 30.89 -1.21 -13.01
CA TYR A 163 31.24 -2.16 -11.96
C TYR A 163 30.31 -3.38 -11.83
N THR A 164 29.09 -3.35 -12.38
CA THR A 164 28.11 -4.43 -12.19
C THR A 164 28.51 -5.70 -12.93
N GLU A 165 29.27 -5.59 -14.01
CA GLU A 165 29.82 -6.72 -14.78
C GLU A 165 30.85 -7.52 -13.98
N LEU A 166 31.73 -6.80 -13.28
CA LEU A 166 32.80 -7.40 -12.47
C LEU A 166 32.22 -8.31 -11.39
N LEU A 167 31.00 -8.01 -10.97
CA LEU A 167 30.26 -8.69 -9.91
C LEU A 167 29.23 -9.71 -10.44
N MET A 168 29.15 -9.91 -11.75
CA MET A 168 28.27 -10.94 -12.33
C MET A 168 28.71 -12.35 -11.87
N PRO A 169 27.77 -13.29 -11.63
CA PRO A 169 28.06 -14.71 -11.35
C PRO A 169 29.02 -15.37 -12.34
N ASP A 170 29.88 -16.28 -11.85
CA ASP A 170 30.85 -17.02 -12.68
C ASP A 170 30.20 -18.19 -13.44
N ASP A 171 29.40 -19.00 -12.73
CA ASP A 171 28.81 -20.19 -13.31
C ASP A 171 27.42 -19.88 -13.89
N LEU A 172 27.39 -19.68 -15.21
CA LEU A 172 26.17 -19.42 -15.98
C LEU A 172 25.76 -20.60 -16.89
N LEU A 173 26.62 -21.62 -17.03
CA LEU A 173 26.43 -22.70 -18.00
C LEU A 173 26.16 -24.07 -17.36
N SER A 174 26.56 -24.30 -16.11
CA SER A 174 26.34 -25.61 -15.47
C SER A 174 24.84 -25.89 -15.23
N GLY A 175 24.51 -27.16 -15.00
CA GLY A 175 23.15 -27.56 -14.61
C GLY A 175 22.70 -27.00 -13.25
N ASN A 176 23.62 -26.53 -12.42
CA ASN A 176 23.34 -25.89 -11.13
C ASN A 176 23.50 -24.36 -11.18
N SER A 177 23.70 -23.79 -12.38
CA SER A 177 23.82 -22.34 -12.56
C SER A 177 22.51 -21.63 -12.27
N ILE A 178 22.60 -20.35 -11.91
CA ILE A 178 21.40 -19.50 -11.71
C ILE A 178 20.50 -19.50 -12.95
N LEU A 179 21.08 -19.50 -14.15
CA LEU A 179 20.31 -19.52 -15.40
C LEU A 179 19.58 -20.84 -15.64
N ALA A 180 20.13 -21.97 -15.20
CA ALA A 180 19.42 -23.25 -15.23
C ALA A 180 18.15 -23.19 -14.39
N TYR A 181 18.26 -22.70 -13.16
CA TYR A 181 17.11 -22.52 -12.28
C TYR A 181 16.11 -21.47 -12.81
N THR A 182 16.58 -20.39 -13.45
CA THR A 182 15.70 -19.42 -14.12
C THR A 182 14.87 -20.09 -15.21
N ARG A 183 15.50 -20.89 -16.07
CA ARG A 183 14.80 -21.62 -17.16
C ARG A 183 13.79 -22.63 -16.62
N GLU A 184 14.14 -23.32 -15.55
CA GLU A 184 13.25 -24.26 -14.89
C GLU A 184 12.03 -23.56 -14.30
N ALA A 185 12.22 -22.46 -13.57
CA ALA A 185 11.14 -21.75 -12.90
C ALA A 185 10.19 -21.03 -13.88
N MET A 186 10.76 -20.37 -14.90
CA MET A 186 10.03 -19.60 -15.90
C MET A 186 9.76 -20.47 -17.15
N THR A 187 8.76 -21.34 -17.03
CA THR A 187 8.25 -22.17 -18.12
C THR A 187 7.48 -21.33 -19.15
N PRO A 188 7.22 -21.85 -20.37
CA PRO A 188 6.35 -21.20 -21.35
C PRO A 188 5.02 -20.71 -20.75
N GLU A 189 4.36 -21.54 -19.96
CA GLU A 189 3.07 -21.23 -19.34
C GLU A 189 3.19 -20.13 -18.27
N ALA A 190 4.30 -20.07 -17.55
CA ALA A 190 4.54 -18.99 -16.59
C ALA A 190 4.78 -17.65 -17.30
N CYS A 191 5.45 -17.67 -18.45
CA CYS A 191 5.79 -16.48 -19.24
C CYS A 191 4.68 -16.00 -20.18
N GLU A 192 3.51 -16.64 -20.23
CA GLU A 192 2.36 -16.16 -21.01
C GLU A 192 1.89 -14.78 -20.54
N SER A 193 1.94 -14.55 -19.23
CA SER A 193 1.62 -13.28 -18.59
C SER A 193 2.87 -12.64 -18.02
N VAL A 194 3.05 -11.36 -18.31
CA VAL A 194 4.14 -10.55 -17.74
C VAL A 194 3.99 -10.34 -16.23
N GLU A 195 2.82 -10.63 -15.66
CA GLU A 195 2.59 -10.63 -14.22
C GLU A 195 3.54 -11.59 -13.48
N SER A 196 4.01 -12.66 -14.13
CA SER A 196 5.01 -13.59 -13.59
C SER A 196 6.26 -12.89 -13.05
N ILE A 197 6.66 -11.78 -13.67
CA ILE A 197 7.81 -10.97 -13.24
C ILE A 197 7.49 -10.20 -11.96
N GLY A 198 6.26 -9.68 -11.85
CA GLY A 198 5.77 -9.06 -10.61
C GLY A 198 5.77 -10.05 -9.44
N TRP A 199 5.34 -11.29 -9.68
CA TRP A 199 5.39 -12.37 -8.68
C TRP A 199 6.82 -12.72 -8.27
N LEU A 200 7.73 -12.85 -9.23
CA LEU A 200 9.15 -13.13 -8.97
C LEU A 200 9.76 -12.06 -8.06
N TYR A 201 9.48 -10.78 -8.31
CA TYR A 201 9.93 -9.68 -7.46
C TYR A 201 9.39 -9.77 -6.02
N GLN A 202 8.08 -9.97 -5.86
CA GLN A 202 7.48 -10.11 -4.54
C GLN A 202 8.08 -11.28 -3.75
N PHE A 203 8.28 -12.42 -4.41
CA PHE A 203 8.88 -13.58 -3.75
C PHE A 203 10.36 -13.35 -3.45
N TYR A 204 11.08 -12.63 -4.31
CA TYR A 204 12.47 -12.25 -4.07
C TYR A 204 12.59 -11.42 -2.79
N ILE A 205 11.78 -10.38 -2.62
CA ILE A 205 11.88 -9.48 -1.45
C ILE A 205 11.17 -10.01 -0.19
N SER A 206 10.50 -11.17 -0.27
CA SER A 206 9.71 -11.72 0.85
C SER A 206 10.52 -11.96 2.13
N GLU A 207 11.76 -12.43 2.03
CA GLU A 207 12.63 -12.63 3.20
C GLU A 207 12.99 -11.28 3.86
N LYS A 208 13.25 -10.24 3.06
CA LYS A 208 13.52 -8.89 3.56
C LYS A 208 12.30 -8.30 4.25
N LYS A 209 11.10 -8.54 3.70
CA LYS A 209 9.84 -8.16 4.32
C LYS A 209 9.72 -8.77 5.71
N ASP A 210 9.93 -10.08 5.85
CA ASP A 210 9.86 -10.77 7.14
C ASP A 210 10.85 -10.19 8.17
N GLU A 211 12.08 -9.86 7.77
CA GLU A 211 13.07 -9.19 8.62
C GLU A 211 12.57 -7.84 9.16
N VAL A 212 11.94 -7.03 8.30
CA VAL A 212 11.38 -5.72 8.69
C VAL A 212 10.22 -5.90 9.67
N PHE A 213 9.32 -6.85 9.42
CA PHE A 213 8.22 -7.16 10.33
C PHE A 213 8.70 -7.70 11.68
N ASP A 214 9.78 -8.47 11.73
CA ASP A 214 10.40 -8.89 12.99
C ASP A 214 11.09 -7.73 13.74
N GLY A 215 11.61 -6.74 13.01
CA GLY A 215 12.06 -5.48 13.56
C GLY A 215 10.94 -4.69 14.24
N LEU A 216 9.76 -4.62 13.61
CA LEU A 216 8.57 -3.95 14.17
C LEU A 216 8.13 -4.59 15.50
N LYS A 217 8.15 -5.92 15.61
CA LYS A 217 7.86 -6.65 16.86
C LYS A 217 8.81 -6.26 18.00
N LYS A 218 10.01 -5.78 17.66
CA LYS A 218 11.05 -5.27 18.59
C LYS A 218 11.00 -3.75 18.74
N ASN A 219 9.88 -3.10 18.36
CA ASN A 219 9.67 -1.65 18.39
C ASN A 219 10.65 -0.82 17.53
N LYS A 220 11.32 -1.42 16.55
CA LYS A 220 12.11 -0.67 15.56
C LYS A 220 11.17 -0.02 14.56
N LYS A 221 11.33 1.28 14.30
CA LYS A 221 10.54 2.01 13.29
C LYS A 221 11.03 1.70 11.88
N ILE A 222 10.15 1.87 10.90
CA ILE A 222 10.49 1.67 9.49
C ILE A 222 11.31 2.87 9.02
N THR A 223 12.52 2.59 8.53
CA THR A 223 13.41 3.55 7.89
C THR A 223 13.05 3.69 6.40
N PRO A 224 13.41 4.81 5.72
CA PRO A 224 13.07 5.03 4.32
C PRO A 224 13.40 3.85 3.39
N GLU A 225 14.59 3.27 3.55
CA GLU A 225 15.07 2.13 2.74
C GLU A 225 14.24 0.85 2.93
N ASN A 226 13.50 0.74 4.04
CA ASN A 226 12.66 -0.41 4.37
C ASN A 226 11.17 -0.18 4.08
N ILE A 227 10.76 1.04 3.68
CA ILE A 227 9.36 1.34 3.32
C ILE A 227 8.86 0.43 2.20
N PRO A 228 9.59 0.22 1.08
CA PRO A 228 9.13 -0.66 0.00
C PRO A 228 8.86 -2.09 0.47
N ALA A 229 9.78 -2.68 1.22
CA ALA A 229 9.64 -4.05 1.73
C ALA A 229 8.48 -4.19 2.71
N ALA A 230 8.23 -3.18 3.56
CA ALA A 230 7.17 -3.22 4.56
C ALA A 230 5.76 -3.09 3.96
N THR A 231 5.63 -2.41 2.82
CA THR A 231 4.33 -1.96 2.29
C THR A 231 3.85 -2.71 1.05
N GLN A 232 4.68 -3.60 0.50
CA GLN A 232 4.37 -4.34 -0.71
C GLN A 232 3.24 -5.37 -0.53
N LEU A 233 2.18 -5.24 -1.35
CA LEU A 233 1.04 -6.14 -1.42
C LEU A 233 0.58 -6.29 -2.88
N PHE A 234 0.49 -7.54 -3.36
CA PHE A 234 -0.03 -7.82 -4.70
C PHE A 234 -1.56 -7.82 -4.68
N THR A 235 -2.17 -7.28 -5.73
CA THR A 235 -3.63 -7.26 -5.85
C THR A 235 -4.12 -8.41 -6.72
N PRO A 236 -5.02 -9.29 -6.24
CA PRO A 236 -5.62 -10.34 -7.05
C PRO A 236 -6.17 -9.79 -8.36
N HIS A 237 -5.96 -10.53 -9.45
CA HIS A 237 -6.29 -10.06 -10.80
C HIS A 237 -7.76 -9.64 -10.94
N TRP A 238 -8.71 -10.37 -10.34
CA TRP A 238 -10.13 -10.00 -10.39
C TRP A 238 -10.46 -8.67 -9.69
N ILE A 239 -9.72 -8.31 -8.63
CA ILE A 239 -9.85 -6.99 -7.97
C ILE A 239 -9.26 -5.92 -8.88
N VAL A 240 -8.12 -6.18 -9.53
CA VAL A 240 -7.56 -5.28 -10.56
C VAL A 240 -8.57 -5.05 -11.67
N ARG A 241 -9.21 -6.11 -12.18
CA ARG A 241 -10.26 -6.02 -13.20
C ARG A 241 -11.44 -5.17 -12.73
N TYR A 242 -11.94 -5.40 -11.52
CA TYR A 242 -12.97 -4.56 -10.92
C TYR A 242 -12.58 -3.07 -10.91
N LEU A 243 -11.37 -2.73 -10.43
CA LEU A 243 -10.93 -1.33 -10.31
C LEU A 243 -10.81 -0.66 -11.68
N VAL A 244 -10.23 -1.35 -12.66
CA VAL A 244 -9.98 -0.82 -14.01
C VAL A 244 -11.26 -0.72 -14.84
N GLU A 245 -12.11 -1.76 -14.82
CA GLU A 245 -13.37 -1.78 -15.58
C GLU A 245 -14.37 -0.76 -15.02
N ASN A 246 -14.45 -0.58 -13.70
CA ASN A 246 -15.36 0.38 -13.09
C ASN A 246 -14.84 1.82 -13.08
N SER A 247 -13.63 2.07 -13.59
CA SER A 247 -13.06 3.40 -13.76
C SER A 247 -12.83 3.77 -15.23
N ILE A 248 -11.79 3.22 -15.88
CA ILE A 248 -11.51 3.43 -17.31
C ILE A 248 -12.68 2.94 -18.16
N GLY A 249 -13.12 1.69 -17.91
CA GLY A 249 -14.24 1.10 -18.63
C GLY A 249 -15.53 1.90 -18.43
N ARG A 250 -15.83 2.33 -17.20
CA ARG A 250 -16.97 3.20 -16.91
C ARG A 250 -16.89 4.52 -17.65
N LEU A 251 -15.76 5.22 -17.56
CA LEU A 251 -15.56 6.50 -18.25
C LEU A 251 -15.78 6.35 -19.77
N TRP A 252 -15.26 5.26 -20.35
CA TRP A 252 -15.47 4.95 -21.76
C TRP A 252 -16.95 4.67 -22.09
N MET A 253 -17.61 3.80 -21.33
CA MET A 253 -19.00 3.42 -21.60
C MET A 253 -20.00 4.56 -21.40
N LEU A 254 -19.72 5.50 -20.49
CA LEU A 254 -20.53 6.71 -20.33
C LEU A 254 -20.46 7.60 -21.57
N ASN A 255 -19.28 7.71 -22.21
CA ASN A 255 -19.09 8.49 -23.44
C ASN A 255 -19.51 7.71 -24.70
N ASN A 256 -19.39 6.38 -24.68
CA ASN A 256 -19.67 5.50 -25.81
C ASN A 256 -20.60 4.33 -25.39
N PRO A 257 -21.90 4.58 -25.13
CA PRO A 257 -22.80 3.56 -24.59
C PRO A 257 -23.01 2.31 -25.47
N ASN A 258 -22.71 2.41 -26.77
CA ASN A 258 -22.85 1.33 -27.74
C ASN A 258 -21.53 0.59 -28.04
N SER A 259 -20.44 0.94 -27.36
CA SER A 259 -19.13 0.27 -27.48
C SER A 259 -19.24 -1.22 -27.16
N LYS A 260 -18.57 -2.05 -27.95
CA LYS A 260 -18.53 -3.51 -27.73
C LYS A 260 -17.50 -3.93 -26.68
N VAL A 261 -16.66 -3.01 -26.22
CA VAL A 261 -15.66 -3.26 -25.17
C VAL A 261 -16.31 -3.83 -23.91
N ILE A 262 -17.57 -3.49 -23.63
CA ILE A 262 -18.34 -4.04 -22.51
C ILE A 262 -18.44 -5.57 -22.50
N GLU A 263 -18.34 -6.23 -23.65
CA GLU A 263 -18.35 -7.70 -23.77
C GLU A 263 -17.09 -8.35 -23.17
N GLN A 264 -16.03 -7.56 -22.94
CA GLN A 264 -14.77 -7.99 -22.33
C GLN A 264 -14.64 -7.58 -20.85
N MET A 265 -15.65 -6.93 -20.28
CA MET A 265 -15.62 -6.38 -18.91
C MET A 265 -16.53 -7.15 -17.95
N ASP A 266 -16.09 -8.35 -17.53
CA ASP A 266 -16.86 -9.27 -16.69
C ASP A 266 -17.20 -8.70 -15.28
N TYR A 267 -16.39 -7.75 -14.80
CA TYR A 267 -16.49 -7.14 -13.47
C TYR A 267 -17.12 -5.75 -13.50
N TYR A 268 -17.57 -5.29 -14.67
CA TYR A 268 -18.21 -3.99 -14.83
C TYR A 268 -19.59 -3.91 -14.17
N ILE A 269 -19.81 -2.80 -13.45
CA ILE A 269 -21.07 -2.45 -12.81
C ILE A 269 -21.72 -1.32 -13.61
N LYS A 270 -22.81 -1.66 -14.30
CA LYS A 270 -23.67 -0.68 -14.95
C LYS A 270 -24.21 0.32 -13.92
N PRO A 271 -24.22 1.64 -14.22
CA PRO A 271 -24.86 2.64 -13.36
C PRO A 271 -26.28 2.23 -12.98
N VAL A 272 -26.64 2.42 -11.70
CA VAL A 272 -27.99 2.13 -11.19
C VAL A 272 -29.00 3.12 -11.77
N GLU A 273 -28.57 4.37 -11.92
CA GLU A 273 -29.35 5.49 -12.46
C GLU A 273 -28.58 6.14 -13.61
N GLU A 274 -29.26 6.91 -14.46
CA GLU A 274 -28.63 7.61 -15.58
C GLU A 274 -27.69 8.71 -15.06
N GLU A 275 -26.40 8.63 -15.42
CA GLU A 275 -25.39 9.62 -15.04
C GLU A 275 -25.23 10.68 -16.14
N LYS A 276 -25.53 11.95 -15.82
CA LYS A 276 -25.45 13.07 -16.79
C LYS A 276 -24.15 13.88 -16.68
N ASP A 277 -23.74 14.23 -15.46
CA ASP A 277 -22.55 15.03 -15.17
C ASP A 277 -21.29 14.15 -15.00
N PHE A 278 -20.84 13.55 -16.08
CA PHE A 278 -19.58 12.80 -16.13
C PHE A 278 -18.58 13.51 -17.05
N LEU A 279 -17.30 13.21 -16.86
CA LEU A 279 -16.23 13.74 -17.69
C LEU A 279 -16.42 13.34 -19.16
N LYS A 280 -16.46 14.34 -20.05
CA LYS A 280 -16.57 14.11 -21.50
C LYS A 280 -15.20 13.93 -22.12
N ILE A 281 -15.06 12.87 -22.91
CA ILE A 281 -13.86 12.56 -23.69
C ILE A 281 -14.27 12.29 -25.14
N SER A 282 -13.47 12.75 -26.10
CA SER A 282 -13.78 12.60 -27.53
C SER A 282 -13.00 11.47 -28.19
N SER A 283 -11.88 11.07 -27.59
CA SER A 283 -10.94 10.09 -28.14
C SER A 283 -10.28 9.26 -27.04
N PRO A 284 -9.81 8.03 -27.34
CA PRO A 284 -9.04 7.23 -26.38
C PRO A 284 -7.78 7.92 -25.87
N GLU A 285 -7.11 8.75 -26.66
CA GLU A 285 -5.88 9.48 -26.32
C GLU A 285 -6.07 10.49 -25.18
N GLU A 286 -7.30 10.96 -24.97
CA GLU A 286 -7.63 11.89 -23.89
C GLU A 286 -7.66 11.21 -22.51
N ILE A 287 -7.71 9.88 -22.44
CA ILE A 287 -7.82 9.13 -21.18
C ILE A 287 -6.46 9.01 -20.49
N LYS A 288 -6.18 9.90 -19.54
CA LYS A 288 -4.97 9.83 -18.70
C LYS A 288 -5.25 9.07 -17.41
N VAL A 289 -4.46 8.03 -17.17
CA VAL A 289 -4.56 7.11 -16.04
C VAL A 289 -3.27 7.18 -15.24
N CYS A 290 -3.38 7.39 -13.93
CA CYS A 290 -2.23 7.37 -13.03
C CYS A 290 -2.38 6.31 -11.96
N ASP A 291 -1.30 5.58 -11.71
CA ASP A 291 -1.10 4.82 -10.49
C ASP A 291 0.01 5.46 -9.64
N PRO A 292 -0.32 6.16 -8.53
CA PRO A 292 0.64 6.91 -7.73
C PRO A 292 1.50 6.03 -6.81
N ALA A 293 1.28 4.71 -6.79
CA ALA A 293 2.07 3.73 -6.05
C ALA A 293 2.09 2.41 -6.84
N CYS A 294 2.64 2.46 -8.06
CA CYS A 294 2.36 1.45 -9.07
C CYS A 294 3.00 0.09 -8.83
N GLY A 295 3.97 -0.01 -7.93
CA GLY A 295 4.74 -1.23 -7.72
C GLY A 295 5.31 -1.73 -9.05
N SER A 296 5.18 -3.03 -9.31
CA SER A 296 5.58 -3.67 -10.57
C SER A 296 4.61 -3.43 -11.74
N GLY A 297 3.65 -2.50 -11.60
CA GLY A 297 2.77 -2.07 -12.68
C GLY A 297 1.58 -2.99 -12.96
N HIS A 298 1.21 -3.90 -12.04
CA HIS A 298 0.15 -4.89 -12.29
C HIS A 298 -1.19 -4.24 -12.73
N MET A 299 -1.65 -3.17 -12.05
CA MET A 299 -2.86 -2.45 -12.48
C MET A 299 -2.69 -1.79 -13.86
N LEU A 300 -1.52 -1.21 -14.13
CA LEU A 300 -1.21 -0.59 -15.42
C LEU A 300 -1.19 -1.62 -16.57
N THR A 301 -0.76 -2.86 -16.31
CA THR A 301 -0.75 -3.91 -17.35
C THR A 301 -2.16 -4.35 -17.77
N TYR A 302 -3.14 -4.39 -16.86
CA TYR A 302 -4.53 -4.66 -17.24
C TYR A 302 -5.21 -3.40 -17.82
N ALA A 303 -4.88 -2.21 -17.30
CA ALA A 303 -5.32 -0.95 -17.91
C ALA A 303 -4.85 -0.84 -19.37
N TYR A 304 -3.64 -1.29 -19.69
CA TYR A 304 -3.14 -1.41 -21.06
C TYR A 304 -4.07 -2.28 -21.92
N ASP A 305 -4.43 -3.48 -21.46
CA ASP A 305 -5.26 -4.41 -22.23
C ASP A 305 -6.65 -3.82 -22.51
N LEU A 306 -7.26 -3.17 -21.51
CA LEU A 306 -8.56 -2.53 -21.69
C LEU A 306 -8.48 -1.32 -22.62
N LEU A 307 -7.45 -0.48 -22.49
CA LEU A 307 -7.21 0.62 -23.43
C LEU A 307 -7.00 0.10 -24.85
N TYR A 308 -6.27 -1.02 -25.03
CA TYR A 308 -6.08 -1.63 -26.34
C TYR A 308 -7.42 -1.97 -26.99
N ALA A 309 -8.32 -2.61 -26.23
CA ALA A 309 -9.68 -2.90 -26.70
C ALA A 309 -10.47 -1.62 -27.05
N ILE A 310 -10.33 -0.55 -26.27
CA ILE A 310 -10.96 0.76 -26.51
C ILE A 310 -10.45 1.39 -27.82
N TYR A 311 -9.14 1.44 -28.04
CA TYR A 311 -8.56 1.96 -29.28
C TYR A 311 -9.01 1.16 -30.49
N LEU A 312 -9.05 -0.18 -30.37
CA LEU A 312 -9.47 -1.05 -31.46
C LEU A 312 -10.95 -0.87 -31.81
N ASP A 313 -11.83 -0.78 -30.81
CA ASP A 313 -13.27 -0.47 -31.00
C ASP A 313 -13.48 0.92 -31.62
N SER A 314 -12.58 1.86 -31.34
CA SER A 314 -12.55 3.21 -31.92
C SER A 314 -11.99 3.26 -33.35
N GLY A 315 -11.55 2.12 -33.91
CA GLY A 315 -11.10 2.00 -35.30
C GLY A 315 -9.62 2.33 -35.54
N TYR A 316 -8.79 2.37 -34.49
CA TYR A 316 -7.35 2.61 -34.64
C TYR A 316 -6.64 1.39 -35.23
N ASP A 317 -5.56 1.64 -35.98
CA ASP A 317 -4.69 0.57 -36.47
C ASP A 317 -4.01 -0.12 -35.28
N ALA A 318 -4.25 -1.43 -35.15
CA ALA A 318 -3.70 -2.32 -34.12
C ALA A 318 -2.17 -2.18 -33.91
N ILE A 319 -1.45 -1.71 -34.93
CA ILE A 319 -0.01 -1.49 -34.91
C ILE A 319 0.38 -0.17 -34.21
N GLU A 320 -0.47 0.86 -34.28
CA GLU A 320 -0.21 2.17 -33.66
C GLU A 320 -0.69 2.23 -32.21
N ILE A 321 -1.67 1.41 -31.84
CA ILE A 321 -2.28 1.35 -30.50
C ILE A 321 -1.22 1.27 -29.38
N PRO A 322 -0.21 0.37 -29.41
CA PRO A 322 0.77 0.27 -28.33
C PRO A 322 1.50 1.58 -28.05
N ARG A 323 1.88 2.32 -29.10
CA ARG A 323 2.56 3.60 -28.98
C ARG A 323 1.65 4.66 -28.37
N ASN A 324 0.39 4.72 -28.82
CA ASN A 324 -0.58 5.68 -28.29
C ASN A 324 -0.85 5.45 -26.80
N ILE A 325 -0.99 4.19 -26.38
CA ILE A 325 -1.20 3.85 -24.96
C ILE A 325 -0.03 4.30 -24.08
N LEU A 326 1.21 3.96 -24.48
CA LEU A 326 2.39 4.31 -23.69
C LEU A 326 2.65 5.82 -23.67
N ALA A 327 2.42 6.53 -24.78
CA ALA A 327 2.70 7.96 -24.87
C ALA A 327 1.63 8.82 -24.16
N ASN A 328 0.35 8.46 -24.29
CA ASN A 328 -0.76 9.36 -23.94
C ASN A 328 -1.51 8.95 -22.67
N ASN A 329 -1.60 7.65 -22.37
CA ASN A 329 -2.60 7.16 -21.42
C ASN A 329 -2.03 6.79 -20.06
N LEU A 330 -1.01 5.94 -20.00
CA LEU A 330 -0.58 5.29 -18.76
C LEU A 330 0.56 6.05 -18.09
N TYR A 331 0.41 6.31 -16.80
CA TYR A 331 1.39 6.95 -15.92
C TYR A 331 1.51 6.16 -14.61
N GLY A 332 2.73 5.97 -14.12
CA GLY A 332 3.00 5.30 -12.84
C GLY A 332 4.02 6.07 -12.02
N ILE A 333 3.88 6.03 -10.69
CA ILE A 333 4.82 6.64 -9.74
C ILE A 333 5.20 5.57 -8.71
N GLU A 334 6.49 5.43 -8.44
CA GLU A 334 7.02 4.42 -7.52
C GLU A 334 8.29 4.94 -6.83
N ILE A 335 8.49 4.59 -5.55
CA ILE A 335 9.68 4.97 -4.77
C ILE A 335 10.79 3.92 -4.89
N ASP A 336 10.43 2.65 -5.06
CA ASP A 336 11.37 1.55 -5.21
C ASP A 336 11.80 1.43 -6.68
N GLU A 337 13.06 1.80 -6.93
CA GLU A 337 13.75 1.69 -8.23
C GLU A 337 13.40 0.40 -8.95
N ARG A 338 13.59 -0.70 -8.24
CA ARG A 338 13.43 -2.07 -8.70
C ARG A 338 12.01 -2.38 -9.16
N ALA A 339 11.00 -1.89 -8.45
CA ALA A 339 9.60 -2.04 -8.84
C ALA A 339 9.27 -1.15 -10.05
N ALA A 340 9.78 0.08 -10.09
CA ALA A 340 9.60 1.01 -11.20
C ALA A 340 10.17 0.45 -12.52
N GLU A 341 11.37 -0.14 -12.48
CA GLU A 341 12.00 -0.82 -13.63
C GLU A 341 11.12 -1.95 -14.16
N LEU A 342 10.55 -2.75 -13.26
CA LEU A 342 9.68 -3.88 -13.62
C LEU A 342 8.35 -3.41 -14.18
N ALA A 343 7.78 -2.31 -13.67
CA ALA A 343 6.58 -1.70 -14.24
C ALA A 343 6.83 -1.22 -15.68
N ALA A 344 7.95 -0.53 -15.90
CA ALA A 344 8.35 -0.09 -17.24
C ALA A 344 8.60 -1.30 -18.16
N PHE A 345 9.31 -2.32 -17.68
CA PHE A 345 9.52 -3.55 -18.44
C PHE A 345 8.19 -4.24 -18.80
N ALA A 346 7.27 -4.36 -17.85
CA ALA A 346 6.00 -5.02 -18.06
C ALA A 346 5.15 -4.33 -19.12
N LEU A 347 5.08 -2.99 -19.09
CA LEU A 347 4.40 -2.19 -20.10
C LEU A 347 5.07 -2.29 -21.47
N THR A 348 6.40 -2.28 -21.52
CA THR A 348 7.14 -2.51 -22.77
C THR A 348 6.86 -3.89 -23.34
N MET A 349 6.80 -4.93 -22.52
CA MET A 349 6.47 -6.29 -22.98
C MET A 349 5.02 -6.40 -23.46
N LYS A 350 4.06 -5.72 -22.82
CA LYS A 350 2.69 -5.58 -23.33
C LYS A 350 2.67 -4.90 -24.70
N ALA A 351 3.42 -3.81 -24.87
CA ALA A 351 3.53 -3.12 -26.14
C ALA A 351 4.22 -3.92 -27.25
N VAL A 352 5.24 -4.71 -26.91
CA VAL A 352 5.91 -5.64 -27.83
C VAL A 352 4.98 -6.77 -28.23
N LYS A 353 4.16 -7.31 -27.30
CA LYS A 353 3.12 -8.29 -27.62
C LYS A 353 2.08 -7.70 -28.56
N GLY A 354 1.61 -6.48 -28.29
CA GLY A 354 0.57 -5.83 -29.07
C GLY A 354 -0.81 -6.27 -28.62
N SER A 355 -1.61 -6.84 -29.53
CA SER A 355 -2.95 -7.35 -29.20
C SER A 355 -2.85 -8.40 -28.09
N PRO A 356 -3.62 -8.27 -26.99
CA PRO A 356 -3.65 -9.29 -25.93
C PRO A 356 -4.12 -10.66 -26.43
N ASN A 357 -4.91 -10.69 -27.51
CA ASN A 357 -5.60 -11.88 -28.02
C ASN A 357 -4.93 -12.51 -29.25
N ASP A 358 -3.89 -11.89 -29.81
CA ASP A 358 -3.22 -12.40 -31.01
C ASP A 358 -1.97 -13.21 -30.63
N GLU A 359 -1.65 -14.23 -31.44
CA GLU A 359 -0.39 -14.99 -31.31
C GLU A 359 0.82 -14.24 -31.89
N GLY A 360 0.59 -13.19 -32.69
CA GLY A 360 1.63 -12.35 -33.28
C GLY A 360 2.25 -11.37 -32.29
N ASN A 361 3.39 -10.76 -32.65
CA ASN A 361 4.00 -9.69 -31.87
C ASN A 361 4.45 -8.51 -32.74
N ASN A 362 4.53 -7.33 -32.12
CA ASN A 362 4.95 -6.06 -32.74
C ASN A 362 6.46 -5.80 -32.63
N ARG A 363 7.25 -6.79 -32.19
CA ARG A 363 8.69 -6.72 -31.91
C ARG A 363 9.49 -5.91 -32.92
N ARG A 364 9.39 -6.25 -34.21
CA ARG A 364 10.21 -5.62 -35.27
C ARG A 364 9.96 -4.12 -35.39
N ARG A 365 8.72 -3.67 -35.23
CA ARG A 365 8.36 -2.25 -35.33
C ARG A 365 8.65 -1.52 -34.04
N PHE A 366 8.28 -2.11 -32.89
CA PHE A 366 8.52 -1.51 -31.58
C PHE A 366 10.01 -1.19 -31.38
N PHE A 367 10.91 -2.13 -31.68
CA PHE A 367 12.35 -1.91 -31.55
C PHE A 367 12.97 -0.99 -32.62
N ARG A 368 12.23 -0.59 -33.66
CA ARG A 368 12.67 0.46 -34.61
C ARG A 368 12.34 1.88 -34.11
N SER A 369 11.27 2.03 -33.34
CA SER A 369 10.85 3.31 -32.77
C SER A 369 10.26 3.06 -31.37
N PRO A 370 11.12 2.79 -30.37
CA PRO A 370 10.66 2.51 -29.02
C PRO A 370 10.00 3.74 -28.42
N VAL A 371 9.08 3.48 -27.49
CA VAL A 371 8.40 4.49 -26.69
C VAL A 371 8.63 4.09 -25.24
N GLU A 372 9.22 5.00 -24.47
CA GLU A 372 9.41 4.76 -23.05
C GLU A 372 8.07 4.87 -22.32
N PRO A 373 7.74 3.89 -21.45
CA PRO A 373 6.58 4.01 -20.57
C PRO A 373 6.74 5.19 -19.61
N ASN A 374 5.66 5.93 -19.33
CA ASN A 374 5.68 7.04 -18.36
C ASN A 374 5.69 6.51 -16.91
N ILE A 375 6.78 5.91 -16.48
CA ILE A 375 7.00 5.47 -15.10
C ILE A 375 8.01 6.42 -14.44
N CYS A 376 7.57 7.13 -13.41
CA CYS A 376 8.41 8.03 -12.63
C CYS A 376 8.86 7.33 -11.35
N ARG A 377 10.17 7.05 -11.27
CA ARG A 377 10.81 6.73 -10.00
C ARG A 377 10.98 8.03 -9.20
N LEU A 378 10.45 8.04 -7.98
CA LEU A 378 10.73 9.11 -7.03
C LEU A 378 12.09 8.88 -6.37
N GLU A 379 12.95 9.88 -6.46
CA GLU A 379 14.30 9.88 -5.94
C GLU A 379 14.49 11.06 -5.00
N LYS A 380 15.10 10.79 -3.86
CA LYS A 380 15.59 11.82 -2.96
C LYS A 380 16.64 12.67 -3.67
N VAL A 381 16.43 13.99 -3.64
CA VAL A 381 17.39 14.97 -4.16
C VAL A 381 17.61 16.03 -3.09
N SER A 382 18.87 16.29 -2.78
CA SER A 382 19.27 17.32 -1.80
C SER A 382 20.32 18.23 -2.38
N PHE A 383 20.32 19.47 -1.93
CA PHE A 383 21.26 20.50 -2.38
C PHE A 383 21.92 21.15 -1.17
N THR A 384 23.21 21.44 -1.24
CA THR A 384 23.79 22.43 -0.32
C THR A 384 23.36 23.84 -0.73
N GLU A 385 23.24 24.75 0.23
CA GLU A 385 22.90 26.16 -0.05
C GLU A 385 23.90 26.78 -1.06
N GLN A 386 25.19 26.44 -0.96
CA GLN A 386 26.23 26.94 -1.86
C GLN A 386 26.07 26.43 -3.30
N GLU A 387 25.79 25.13 -3.49
CA GLU A 387 25.56 24.54 -4.82
C GLU A 387 24.34 25.17 -5.49
N LEU A 388 23.26 25.32 -4.72
CA LEU A 388 22.02 25.87 -5.23
C LEU A 388 22.16 27.35 -5.57
N ASP A 389 22.76 28.17 -4.70
CA ASP A 389 22.96 29.59 -5.00
C ASP A 389 23.85 29.82 -6.23
N SER A 390 24.94 29.04 -6.36
CA SER A 390 25.83 29.10 -7.53
C SER A 390 25.08 28.74 -8.82
N TYR A 391 24.23 27.71 -8.77
CA TYR A 391 23.42 27.32 -9.92
C TYR A 391 22.32 28.33 -10.23
N ILE A 392 21.69 28.94 -9.23
CA ILE A 392 20.68 29.98 -9.40
C ILE A 392 21.29 31.23 -10.06
N ASP A 393 22.50 31.63 -9.65
CA ASP A 393 23.21 32.76 -10.24
C ASP A 393 23.48 32.52 -11.74
N PHE A 394 23.83 31.28 -12.12
CA PHE A 394 24.01 30.87 -13.52
C PHE A 394 22.67 30.75 -14.29
N ALA A 395 21.69 30.07 -13.69
CA ALA A 395 20.43 29.73 -14.32
C ALA A 395 19.44 30.91 -14.34
N GLY A 396 19.71 31.98 -13.60
CA GLY A 396 18.90 33.19 -13.55
C GLY A 396 17.89 33.16 -12.40
N LYS A 397 17.96 34.18 -11.55
CA LYS A 397 17.19 34.29 -10.30
C LYS A 397 15.68 34.26 -10.51
N ASP A 398 15.21 34.78 -11.65
CA ASP A 398 13.78 34.89 -11.95
C ASP A 398 13.10 33.51 -12.10
N LEU A 399 13.84 32.47 -12.49
CA LEU A 399 13.31 31.11 -12.58
C LEU A 399 13.14 30.47 -11.19
N PHE A 400 13.90 30.90 -10.19
CA PHE A 400 13.96 30.29 -8.85
C PHE A 400 13.17 31.09 -7.82
N THR A 401 11.86 31.16 -8.09
CA THR A 401 10.85 31.66 -7.14
C THR A 401 10.92 30.95 -5.79
N GLN A 402 10.36 31.56 -4.76
CA GLN A 402 10.25 30.94 -3.43
C GLN A 402 9.56 29.58 -3.50
N ASP A 403 8.50 29.44 -4.29
CA ASP A 403 7.78 28.18 -4.47
C ASP A 403 8.64 27.09 -5.11
N LEU A 404 9.49 27.44 -6.08
CA LEU A 404 10.43 26.47 -6.67
C LEU A 404 11.48 26.04 -5.65
N ARG A 405 12.04 26.99 -4.89
CA ARG A 405 13.00 26.67 -3.82
C ARG A 405 12.37 25.76 -2.76
N GLU A 406 11.12 26.01 -2.38
CA GLU A 406 10.39 25.14 -1.45
C GLU A 406 10.19 23.74 -2.06
N THR A 407 9.82 23.67 -3.34
CA THR A 407 9.67 22.39 -4.03
C THR A 407 10.98 21.62 -4.07
N LEU A 408 12.13 22.27 -4.33
CA LEU A 408 13.42 21.59 -4.27
C LEU A 408 13.69 20.98 -2.88
N LYS A 409 13.28 21.64 -1.80
CA LYS A 409 13.38 21.13 -0.42
C LYS A 409 12.41 19.99 -0.13
N GLU A 410 11.18 20.05 -0.65
CA GLU A 410 10.18 18.99 -0.46
C GLU A 410 10.68 17.63 -0.98
N PHE A 411 11.55 17.61 -2.00
CA PHE A 411 12.15 16.39 -2.58
C PHE A 411 13.35 15.84 -1.80
N GLU A 412 13.83 16.52 -0.75
CA GLU A 412 14.84 15.98 0.16
C GLU A 412 14.31 14.79 0.97
N GLY A 413 12.98 14.69 1.13
CA GLY A 413 12.27 13.59 1.79
C GLY A 413 11.51 12.66 0.84
N ALA A 414 11.81 12.66 -0.46
CA ALA A 414 11.05 11.88 -1.46
C ALA A 414 11.07 10.36 -1.20
N ASP A 415 12.14 9.83 -0.63
CA ASP A 415 12.27 8.44 -0.20
C ASP A 415 11.42 8.08 1.02
N ASN A 416 10.98 9.08 1.80
CA ASN A 416 10.15 8.93 2.99
C ASN A 416 8.67 9.24 2.73
N PHE A 417 8.39 10.27 1.92
CA PHE A 417 7.04 10.78 1.65
C PHE A 417 6.43 10.21 0.37
N GLY A 418 7.25 9.86 -0.62
CA GLY A 418 6.82 9.37 -1.92
C GLY A 418 5.83 10.30 -2.62
N SER A 419 4.83 9.73 -3.28
CA SER A 419 3.85 10.48 -4.07
C SER A 419 2.84 11.29 -3.24
N LEU A 420 2.91 11.20 -1.91
CA LEU A 420 2.18 12.10 -1.01
C LEU A 420 2.74 13.52 -1.04
N ILE A 421 3.95 13.76 -1.56
CA ILE A 421 4.47 15.11 -1.78
C ILE A 421 3.48 15.90 -2.63
N ARG A 422 3.21 17.14 -2.22
CA ARG A 422 2.32 18.08 -2.91
C ARG A 422 3.16 19.29 -3.37
N PRO A 423 3.80 19.24 -4.56
CA PRO A 423 4.74 20.26 -4.95
C PRO A 423 4.15 21.67 -4.85
N THR A 424 4.87 22.55 -4.14
CA THR A 424 4.43 23.95 -3.95
C THR A 424 4.41 24.70 -5.28
N PHE A 425 5.46 24.56 -6.10
CA PHE A 425 5.64 25.22 -7.39
C PHE A 425 4.72 24.67 -8.48
N LYS A 426 3.83 25.49 -9.05
CA LYS A 426 2.73 25.03 -9.92
C LYS A 426 3.04 24.85 -11.41
N SER A 427 4.23 25.23 -11.87
CA SER A 427 4.57 25.22 -13.30
C SER A 427 5.89 24.50 -13.62
N PRO A 428 6.08 23.24 -13.17
CA PRO A 428 7.33 22.51 -13.35
C PRO A 428 7.70 22.31 -14.81
N SER A 429 6.75 21.97 -15.69
CA SER A 429 7.03 21.64 -17.10
C SER A 429 7.60 22.81 -17.91
N SER A 430 7.11 24.04 -17.70
CA SER A 430 7.66 25.22 -18.39
C SER A 430 9.08 25.55 -17.94
N THR A 431 9.37 25.39 -16.64
CA THR A 431 10.70 25.62 -16.09
C THR A 431 11.66 24.52 -16.52
N LEU A 432 11.20 23.27 -16.56
CA LEU A 432 11.96 22.14 -17.06
C LEU A 432 12.42 22.41 -18.50
N ALA A 433 11.49 22.72 -19.40
CA ALA A 433 11.82 23.04 -20.80
C ALA A 433 12.77 24.23 -20.94
N ALA A 434 12.63 25.26 -20.09
CA ALA A 434 13.52 26.43 -20.09
C ALA A 434 14.95 26.09 -19.62
N LEU A 435 15.08 25.17 -18.66
CA LEU A 435 16.38 24.74 -18.14
C LEU A 435 17.05 23.70 -19.03
N GLU A 436 16.32 22.76 -19.63
CA GLU A 436 16.87 21.76 -20.57
C GLU A 436 17.62 22.40 -21.75
N GLY A 437 17.19 23.58 -22.20
CA GLY A 437 17.86 24.34 -23.26
C GLY A 437 19.17 25.03 -22.84
N LYS A 438 19.55 24.99 -21.56
CA LYS A 438 20.76 25.68 -21.07
C LYS A 438 22.01 24.83 -21.26
N ASN A 439 23.03 25.43 -21.86
CA ASN A 439 24.31 24.76 -22.02
C ASN A 439 25.16 24.85 -20.74
N VAL A 440 25.30 23.73 -20.03
CA VAL A 440 26.19 23.56 -18.87
C VAL A 440 27.48 22.80 -19.21
N SER A 441 27.74 22.54 -20.50
CA SER A 441 28.91 21.77 -20.95
C SER A 441 30.20 22.57 -20.74
N GLY A 442 30.82 22.43 -19.56
CA GLY A 442 32.07 23.12 -19.21
C GLY A 442 32.27 23.31 -17.71
N GLU A 443 31.21 23.23 -16.92
CA GLU A 443 31.25 23.44 -15.47
C GLU A 443 30.78 22.17 -14.73
N LEU A 444 31.74 21.35 -14.29
CA LEU A 444 31.45 20.04 -13.70
C LEU A 444 30.48 20.12 -12.50
N PHE A 445 30.70 21.08 -11.59
CA PHE A 445 29.86 21.28 -10.40
C PHE A 445 28.45 21.80 -10.75
N LEU A 446 28.31 22.67 -11.76
CA LEU A 446 26.99 23.15 -12.19
C LEU A 446 26.21 22.07 -12.95
N SER A 447 26.91 21.19 -13.67
CA SER A 447 26.30 20.09 -14.43
C SER A 447 25.56 19.11 -13.52
N ASP A 448 26.14 18.74 -12.37
CA ASP A 448 25.51 17.82 -11.42
C ASP A 448 24.29 18.48 -10.75
N THR A 449 24.42 19.73 -10.27
CA THR A 449 23.29 20.50 -9.73
C THR A 449 22.18 20.69 -10.77
N HIS A 450 22.55 20.97 -12.03
CA HIS A 450 21.61 21.12 -13.14
C HIS A 450 20.78 19.85 -13.33
N LYS A 451 21.42 18.68 -13.42
CA LYS A 451 20.75 17.38 -13.54
C LYS A 451 19.82 17.12 -12.36
N SER A 452 20.26 17.43 -11.14
CA SER A 452 19.46 17.29 -9.93
C SER A 452 18.22 18.19 -9.93
N VAL A 453 18.33 19.45 -10.39
CA VAL A 453 17.18 20.35 -10.53
C VAL A 453 16.20 19.87 -11.61
N LEU A 454 16.70 19.44 -12.78
CA LEU A 454 15.86 18.86 -13.83
C LEU A 454 15.12 17.61 -13.31
N LYS A 455 15.81 16.76 -12.55
CA LYS A 455 15.22 15.57 -11.93
C LYS A 455 14.08 15.93 -10.99
N VAL A 456 14.24 16.93 -10.12
CA VAL A 456 13.14 17.38 -9.24
C VAL A 456 11.97 17.92 -10.05
N LEU A 457 12.21 18.74 -11.07
CA LEU A 457 11.15 19.30 -11.91
C LEU A 457 10.38 18.21 -12.67
N TYR A 458 11.07 17.21 -13.20
CA TYR A 458 10.46 16.04 -13.86
C TYR A 458 9.55 15.27 -12.89
N GLN A 459 10.04 14.95 -11.69
CA GLN A 459 9.24 14.27 -10.67
C GLN A 459 8.05 15.14 -10.21
N ALA A 460 8.25 16.45 -10.07
CA ALA A 460 7.19 17.40 -9.70
C ALA A 460 6.09 17.48 -10.77
N GLU A 461 6.42 17.35 -12.06
CA GLU A 461 5.42 17.26 -13.12
C GLU A 461 4.46 16.09 -12.88
N PHE A 462 4.99 14.89 -12.61
CA PHE A 462 4.15 13.69 -12.35
C PHE A 462 3.20 13.88 -11.16
N LEU A 463 3.68 14.57 -10.12
CA LEU A 463 2.92 14.86 -8.89
C LEU A 463 1.93 16.03 -9.03
N GLN A 464 1.99 16.80 -10.11
CA GLN A 464 1.08 17.93 -10.35
C GLN A 464 0.10 17.73 -11.50
N LYS A 465 0.50 16.93 -12.49
CA LYS A 465 -0.32 16.55 -13.63
C LYS A 465 -1.68 16.06 -13.17
N LYS A 466 -2.72 16.44 -13.91
CA LYS A 466 -4.09 16.00 -13.65
C LYS A 466 -4.45 14.83 -14.53
N TYR A 467 -5.11 13.85 -13.93
CA TYR A 467 -5.48 12.58 -14.56
C TYR A 467 -7.00 12.42 -14.57
N ASN A 468 -7.51 11.71 -15.57
CA ASN A 468 -8.94 11.39 -15.69
C ASN A 468 -9.32 10.25 -14.76
N VAL A 469 -8.39 9.29 -14.59
CA VAL A 469 -8.52 8.16 -13.69
C VAL A 469 -7.28 8.04 -12.82
N VAL A 470 -7.48 7.82 -11.51
CA VAL A 470 -6.42 7.42 -10.58
C VAL A 470 -6.75 6.03 -10.03
N LEU A 471 -5.83 5.08 -10.21
CA LEU A 471 -5.94 3.69 -9.77
C LEU A 471 -4.89 3.43 -8.69
N ALA A 472 -5.21 2.73 -7.60
CA ALA A 472 -4.16 2.37 -6.64
C ALA A 472 -4.48 1.18 -5.73
N ASN A 473 -3.45 0.41 -5.41
CA ASN A 473 -3.33 -0.33 -4.16
C ASN A 473 -2.23 0.36 -3.34
N PRO A 474 -2.56 1.42 -2.57
CA PRO A 474 -1.55 2.22 -1.90
C PRO A 474 -0.86 1.45 -0.77
N PRO A 475 0.30 1.91 -0.29
CA PRO A 475 0.99 1.31 0.84
C PRO A 475 0.15 1.35 2.12
N TYR A 476 0.20 0.26 2.92
CA TYR A 476 -0.48 0.17 4.22
C TYR A 476 0.55 0.32 5.35
N MET A 477 0.50 1.44 6.07
CA MET A 477 1.43 1.71 7.18
C MET A 477 0.77 2.64 8.19
N GLY A 478 0.37 2.09 9.33
CA GLY A 478 -0.19 2.89 10.41
C GLY A 478 0.85 3.80 11.08
N LYS A 479 0.41 4.96 11.58
CA LYS A 479 1.23 6.00 12.21
C LYS A 479 2.23 5.49 13.25
N LYS A 480 1.89 4.41 13.96
CA LYS A 480 2.77 3.79 14.98
C LYS A 480 4.05 3.20 14.39
N ASN A 481 4.08 2.84 13.11
CA ASN A 481 5.22 2.20 12.46
C ASN A 481 6.13 3.22 11.73
N MET A 482 5.63 4.43 11.50
CA MET A 482 6.36 5.53 10.84
C MET A 482 7.51 6.06 11.71
N ASN A 483 8.57 6.55 11.06
CA ASN A 483 9.65 7.28 11.73
C ASN A 483 9.19 8.70 12.17
N LYS A 484 10.00 9.37 13.00
CA LYS A 484 9.62 10.65 13.63
C LYS A 484 9.39 11.78 12.63
N GLU A 485 10.23 11.87 11.61
CA GLU A 485 10.15 12.88 10.57
C GLU A 485 8.87 12.71 9.76
N LEU A 486 8.60 11.49 9.31
CA LEU A 486 7.38 11.14 8.60
C LEU A 486 6.13 11.45 9.43
N GLN A 487 6.12 11.07 10.72
CA GLN A 487 4.99 11.36 11.62
C GLN A 487 4.70 12.86 11.75
N ALA A 488 5.74 13.69 11.84
CA ALA A 488 5.59 15.14 11.94
C ALA A 488 5.05 15.72 10.63
N TRP A 489 5.60 15.29 9.49
CA TRP A 489 5.20 15.77 8.17
C TRP A 489 3.77 15.37 7.80
N VAL A 490 3.36 14.11 8.02
CA VAL A 490 1.97 13.69 7.72
C VAL A 490 0.96 14.39 8.63
N ALA A 491 1.32 14.72 9.87
CA ALA A 491 0.43 15.43 10.77
C ALA A 491 0.19 16.89 10.32
N SER A 492 1.14 17.52 9.64
CA SER A 492 0.95 18.87 9.07
C SER A 492 0.25 18.86 7.71
N CYS A 493 0.55 17.88 6.85
CA CYS A 493 0.07 17.87 5.47
C CYS A 493 -1.25 17.11 5.26
N TYR A 494 -1.58 16.18 6.17
CA TYR A 494 -2.71 15.25 6.06
C TYR A 494 -3.42 15.06 7.42
N PRO A 495 -3.85 16.12 8.13
CA PRO A 495 -4.32 16.02 9.51
C PRO A 495 -5.46 15.01 9.71
N ASP A 496 -6.41 14.94 8.79
CA ASP A 496 -7.61 14.10 8.87
C ASP A 496 -7.38 12.66 8.41
N THR A 497 -6.24 12.38 7.78
CA THR A 497 -5.88 11.07 7.22
C THR A 497 -4.54 10.54 7.74
N CYS A 498 -3.85 11.26 8.64
CA CYS A 498 -2.49 10.96 9.12
C CYS A 498 -2.36 9.66 9.93
N ALA A 499 -3.47 8.96 10.19
CA ALA A 499 -3.49 7.69 10.92
C ALA A 499 -2.86 6.54 10.13
N ASP A 500 -2.96 6.54 8.80
CA ASP A 500 -2.39 5.50 7.92
C ASP A 500 -2.15 6.00 6.49
N PHE A 501 -1.14 5.48 5.82
CA PHE A 501 -0.81 5.84 4.43
C PHE A 501 -1.96 5.60 3.46
N PHE A 502 -2.69 4.49 3.57
CA PHE A 502 -3.77 4.22 2.60
C PHE A 502 -4.79 5.37 2.58
N ALA A 503 -5.10 5.98 3.73
CA ALA A 503 -6.08 7.06 3.84
C ALA A 503 -5.53 8.36 3.21
N MET A 504 -4.26 8.67 3.46
CA MET A 504 -3.57 9.81 2.84
C MET A 504 -3.54 9.68 1.32
N PHE A 505 -3.39 8.46 0.80
CA PHE A 505 -3.42 8.18 -0.63
C PHE A 505 -4.82 8.36 -1.24
N ILE A 506 -5.90 8.10 -0.50
CA ILE A 506 -7.26 8.42 -0.98
C ILE A 506 -7.39 9.94 -1.15
N GLU A 507 -7.04 10.71 -0.11
CA GLU A 507 -7.07 12.17 -0.14
C GLU A 507 -6.16 12.73 -1.26
N ARG A 508 -4.94 12.19 -1.40
CA ARG A 508 -3.99 12.58 -2.44
C ARG A 508 -4.53 12.32 -3.84
N SER A 509 -5.19 11.18 -4.06
CA SER A 509 -5.76 10.82 -5.36
C SER A 509 -6.83 11.80 -5.82
N PHE A 510 -7.66 12.34 -4.91
CA PHE A 510 -8.62 13.41 -5.24
C PHE A 510 -7.95 14.73 -5.65
N LYS A 511 -6.71 14.99 -5.19
CA LYS A 511 -5.92 16.14 -5.66
C LYS A 511 -5.25 15.89 -7.01
N LEU A 512 -5.00 14.63 -7.39
CA LEU A 512 -4.43 14.26 -8.69
C LEU A 512 -5.48 14.13 -9.80
N VAL A 513 -6.72 13.76 -9.45
CA VAL A 513 -7.79 13.58 -10.42
C VAL A 513 -8.45 14.93 -10.82
N VAL A 514 -8.82 15.05 -12.09
CA VAL A 514 -9.64 16.17 -12.61
C VAL A 514 -11.06 16.14 -12.02
N GLU A 515 -11.76 17.27 -12.08
CA GLU A 515 -13.18 17.33 -11.76
C GLU A 515 -13.98 16.35 -12.65
N CYS A 516 -14.97 15.67 -12.07
CA CYS A 516 -15.71 14.57 -12.71
C CYS A 516 -14.86 13.35 -13.14
N GLY A 517 -13.57 13.31 -12.78
CA GLY A 517 -12.72 12.12 -12.96
C GLY A 517 -12.96 11.07 -11.87
N ILE A 518 -12.31 9.91 -12.01
CA ILE A 518 -12.58 8.73 -11.19
C ILE A 518 -11.34 8.32 -10.38
N VAL A 519 -11.53 8.01 -9.10
CA VAL A 519 -10.54 7.37 -8.22
C VAL A 519 -11.02 5.96 -7.93
N SER A 520 -10.22 4.93 -8.22
CA SER A 520 -10.55 3.54 -7.90
C SER A 520 -9.41 2.88 -7.14
N MET A 521 -9.68 2.42 -5.92
CA MET A 521 -8.62 1.91 -5.05
C MET A 521 -9.05 0.68 -4.26
N VAL A 522 -8.07 -0.12 -3.83
CA VAL A 522 -8.23 -1.13 -2.77
C VAL A 522 -7.43 -0.71 -1.55
N THR A 523 -8.08 -0.51 -0.41
CA THR A 523 -7.44 -0.04 0.83
C THR A 523 -7.94 -0.80 2.05
N MET A 524 -7.29 -0.63 3.22
CA MET A 524 -7.85 -1.14 4.47
C MET A 524 -9.24 -0.55 4.75
N ASP A 525 -10.18 -1.34 5.27
CA ASP A 525 -11.57 -0.90 5.49
C ASP A 525 -11.78 -0.01 6.72
N SER A 526 -10.72 0.24 7.51
CA SER A 526 -10.83 0.97 8.79
C SER A 526 -11.34 2.39 8.63
N TRP A 527 -11.12 3.06 7.49
CA TRP A 527 -11.66 4.39 7.22
C TRP A 527 -13.19 4.44 7.16
N MET A 528 -13.85 3.32 6.87
CA MET A 528 -15.31 3.24 6.75
C MET A 528 -16.05 3.44 8.09
N SER A 529 -15.39 3.18 9.22
CA SER A 529 -16.02 3.24 10.55
C SER A 529 -15.13 3.75 11.69
N GLY A 530 -13.82 3.88 11.49
CA GLY A 530 -12.87 4.30 12.53
C GLY A 530 -13.13 5.72 13.02
N ASP A 531 -13.03 5.93 14.32
CA ASP A 531 -13.29 7.22 14.97
C ASP A 531 -12.32 8.30 14.45
N GLU A 532 -11.07 7.93 14.17
CA GLU A 532 -10.00 8.79 13.69
C GLU A 532 -10.18 9.29 12.24
N TYR A 533 -11.19 8.80 11.51
CA TYR A 533 -11.48 9.16 10.12
C TYR A 533 -12.84 9.86 9.97
N THR A 534 -13.38 10.43 11.05
CA THR A 534 -14.71 11.05 11.05
C THR A 534 -14.76 12.25 10.10
N GLU A 535 -13.85 13.19 10.29
CA GLU A 535 -13.69 14.41 9.49
C GLU A 535 -13.37 14.05 8.02
N PHE A 536 -12.52 13.04 7.81
CA PHE A 536 -12.23 12.52 6.48
C PHE A 536 -13.48 11.98 5.76
N ARG A 537 -14.32 11.18 6.44
CA ARG A 537 -15.56 10.67 5.84
C ARG A 537 -16.55 11.79 5.50
N GLU A 538 -16.65 12.81 6.33
CA GLU A 538 -17.48 13.99 6.07
C GLU A 538 -17.02 14.72 4.80
N SER A 539 -15.73 15.07 4.72
CA SER A 539 -15.15 15.69 3.51
C SER A 539 -15.30 14.80 2.27
N LEU A 540 -15.09 13.48 2.41
CA LEU A 540 -15.25 12.54 1.31
C LEU A 540 -16.67 12.55 0.75
N LEU A 541 -17.70 12.56 1.61
CA LEU A 541 -19.11 12.61 1.17
C LEU A 541 -19.52 13.97 0.58
N GLU A 542 -18.81 15.04 0.92
CA GLU A 542 -19.03 16.38 0.36
C GLU A 542 -18.35 16.57 -1.01
N GLU A 543 -17.15 16.01 -1.20
CA GLU A 543 -16.32 16.21 -2.39
C GLU A 543 -16.42 15.09 -3.43
N SER A 544 -17.08 13.98 -3.10
CA SER A 544 -17.12 12.81 -3.98
C SER A 544 -18.49 12.15 -4.11
N GLN A 545 -18.62 11.35 -5.16
CA GLN A 545 -19.69 10.40 -5.40
C GLN A 545 -19.16 8.99 -5.23
N ILE A 546 -19.80 8.18 -4.40
CA ILE A 546 -19.50 6.75 -4.36
C ILE A 546 -20.14 6.11 -5.59
N LEU A 547 -19.37 5.48 -6.48
CA LEU A 547 -19.90 4.81 -7.67
C LEU A 547 -20.17 3.32 -7.38
N SER A 548 -19.24 2.66 -6.70
CA SER A 548 -19.40 1.30 -6.20
C SER A 548 -18.39 0.96 -5.10
N LEU A 549 -18.73 0.01 -4.24
CA LEU A 549 -17.83 -0.48 -3.19
C LEU A 549 -18.02 -1.98 -2.94
N MET A 550 -16.92 -2.74 -2.95
CA MET A 550 -16.82 -4.11 -2.46
C MET A 550 -16.17 -4.12 -1.09
N HIS A 551 -16.94 -4.47 -0.06
CA HIS A 551 -16.44 -4.66 1.28
C HIS A 551 -15.95 -6.11 1.41
N LEU A 552 -14.64 -6.30 1.24
CA LEU A 552 -14.03 -7.63 1.14
C LEU A 552 -13.74 -8.22 2.52
N GLY A 553 -13.33 -7.40 3.49
CA GLY A 553 -12.91 -7.85 4.81
C GLY A 553 -11.58 -8.63 4.75
N ALA A 554 -11.40 -9.58 5.66
CA ALA A 554 -10.22 -10.44 5.69
C ALA A 554 -10.15 -11.43 4.51
N HIS A 555 -8.96 -12.00 4.28
CA HIS A 555 -8.71 -13.05 3.27
C HIS A 555 -9.04 -12.65 1.83
N ALA A 556 -8.97 -11.35 1.51
CA ALA A 556 -9.03 -10.87 0.14
C ALA A 556 -7.75 -11.19 -0.66
N PHE A 557 -6.62 -11.23 0.03
CA PHE A 557 -5.30 -11.56 -0.51
C PHE A 557 -4.86 -12.93 0.02
N ASP A 558 -4.57 -13.87 -0.87
CA ASP A 558 -4.29 -15.26 -0.49
C ASP A 558 -2.94 -15.40 0.27
N GLU A 559 -2.00 -14.46 0.08
CA GLU A 559 -0.71 -14.51 0.79
C GLU A 559 -0.79 -14.07 2.25
N ILE A 560 -1.83 -13.30 2.61
CA ILE A 560 -1.97 -12.74 3.95
C ILE A 560 -2.67 -13.75 4.86
N LYS A 561 -1.91 -14.28 5.83
CA LYS A 561 -2.46 -15.17 6.86
C LYS A 561 -3.15 -14.36 7.97
N GLY A 562 -4.31 -14.85 8.40
CA GLY A 562 -5.11 -14.26 9.47
C GLY A 562 -5.93 -13.04 9.04
N GLU A 563 -6.51 -12.35 10.02
CA GLU A 563 -7.45 -11.23 9.82
C GLU A 563 -6.81 -9.85 10.06
N VAL A 564 -5.48 -9.76 9.96
CA VAL A 564 -4.71 -8.54 10.22
C VAL A 564 -5.01 -7.46 9.19
N VAL A 565 -5.25 -7.87 7.94
CA VAL A 565 -5.58 -6.98 6.83
C VAL A 565 -7.03 -7.25 6.41
N GLN A 566 -7.86 -6.23 6.56
CA GLN A 566 -9.25 -6.22 6.13
C GLN A 566 -9.43 -5.07 5.16
N VAL A 567 -9.95 -5.33 3.97
CA VAL A 567 -9.94 -4.35 2.88
C VAL A 567 -11.31 -4.10 2.25
N ALA A 568 -11.42 -2.94 1.60
CA ALA A 568 -12.49 -2.60 0.69
C ALA A 568 -11.89 -2.13 -0.65
N ALA A 569 -12.52 -2.54 -1.75
CA ALA A 569 -12.20 -2.08 -3.09
C ALA A 569 -13.35 -1.19 -3.58
N PHE A 570 -13.07 0.02 -4.02
CA PHE A 570 -14.12 1.00 -4.31
C PHE A 570 -13.75 1.89 -5.49
N THR A 571 -14.78 2.53 -6.04
CA THR A 571 -14.68 3.50 -7.13
C THR A 571 -15.46 4.73 -6.73
N LEU A 572 -14.82 5.90 -6.79
CA LEU A 572 -15.38 7.20 -6.44
C LEU A 572 -15.25 8.15 -7.63
N GLY A 573 -16.30 8.92 -7.92
CA GLY A 573 -16.25 10.07 -8.82
C GLY A 573 -15.91 11.33 -8.02
N LYS A 574 -15.07 12.21 -8.57
CA LYS A 574 -14.85 13.55 -8.00
C LYS A 574 -16.01 14.48 -8.35
N GLY A 575 -16.53 15.17 -7.35
CA GLY A 575 -17.72 16.00 -7.44
C GLY A 575 -18.88 15.43 -6.61
N ARG A 576 -19.80 16.31 -6.18
CA ARG A 576 -20.84 15.96 -5.20
C ARG A 576 -22.11 15.42 -5.84
N ARG A 577 -22.46 14.16 -5.56
CA ARG A 577 -23.76 13.55 -5.96
C ARG A 577 -24.27 12.55 -4.93
N ILE A 578 -24.67 13.06 -3.77
CA ILE A 578 -24.97 12.23 -2.59
C ILE A 578 -26.32 11.50 -2.69
N ASP A 579 -27.27 12.02 -3.46
CA ASP A 579 -28.64 11.48 -3.56
C ASP A 579 -28.77 10.26 -4.50
N GLN A 580 -27.77 10.00 -5.36
CA GLN A 580 -27.81 8.87 -6.29
C GLN A 580 -27.53 7.55 -5.57
N LYS A 581 -28.23 6.48 -5.97
CA LYS A 581 -27.98 5.13 -5.45
C LYS A 581 -26.76 4.49 -6.11
N SER A 582 -26.01 3.76 -5.31
CA SER A 582 -24.81 3.05 -5.74
C SER A 582 -24.83 1.60 -5.27
N ASP A 583 -24.09 0.73 -5.97
CA ASP A 583 -23.99 -0.68 -5.64
C ASP A 583 -22.88 -0.92 -4.59
N PHE A 584 -23.25 -1.54 -3.46
CA PHE A 584 -22.35 -1.97 -2.39
C PHE A 584 -22.41 -3.49 -2.24
N PHE A 585 -21.27 -4.17 -2.19
CA PHE A 585 -21.18 -5.63 -2.05
C PHE A 585 -20.57 -6.01 -0.70
N ASP A 586 -21.35 -6.64 0.18
CA ASP A 586 -20.84 -7.25 1.42
C ASP A 586 -20.30 -8.66 1.14
N LEU A 587 -18.98 -8.75 0.98
CA LEU A 587 -18.25 -10.00 0.71
C LEU A 587 -17.45 -10.47 1.94
N THR A 588 -17.70 -9.84 3.11
CA THR A 588 -16.98 -10.12 4.36
C THR A 588 -17.24 -11.51 4.92
N LYS A 589 -18.31 -12.19 4.47
CA LYS A 589 -18.69 -13.54 4.91
C LYS A 589 -18.00 -14.68 4.16
N GLU A 590 -17.41 -14.38 3.00
CA GLU A 590 -16.76 -15.39 2.16
C GLU A 590 -15.32 -15.63 2.64
N GLY A 591 -14.84 -16.87 2.60
CA GLY A 591 -13.65 -17.31 3.34
C GLY A 591 -12.31 -17.07 2.64
N ASN A 592 -12.30 -16.84 1.33
CA ASN A 592 -11.09 -16.63 0.53
C ASN A 592 -11.37 -15.77 -0.73
N SER A 593 -10.31 -15.37 -1.44
CA SER A 593 -10.40 -14.47 -2.60
C SER A 593 -11.32 -15.03 -3.71
N LYS A 594 -11.22 -16.32 -4.01
CA LYS A 594 -12.02 -16.99 -5.05
C LYS A 594 -13.51 -17.06 -4.70
N GLU A 595 -13.85 -17.32 -3.44
CA GLU A 595 -15.24 -17.30 -2.98
C GLU A 595 -15.84 -15.89 -3.04
N LYS A 596 -15.04 -14.86 -2.71
CA LYS A 596 -15.44 -13.45 -2.83
C LYS A 596 -15.71 -13.06 -4.30
N GLU A 597 -14.83 -13.44 -5.21
CA GLU A 597 -15.00 -13.26 -6.66
C GLU A 597 -16.29 -13.91 -7.16
N ALA A 598 -16.52 -15.20 -6.82
CA ALA A 598 -17.74 -15.90 -7.20
C ALA A 598 -19.01 -15.27 -6.61
N ALA A 599 -18.94 -14.81 -5.36
CA ALA A 599 -20.04 -14.08 -4.71
C ALA A 599 -20.36 -12.76 -5.42
N PHE A 600 -19.32 -11.99 -5.79
CA PHE A 600 -19.46 -10.75 -6.54
C PHE A 600 -20.13 -10.96 -7.91
N LEU A 601 -19.62 -11.92 -8.69
CA LEU A 601 -20.16 -12.26 -10.01
C LEU A 601 -21.62 -12.74 -9.92
N ALA A 602 -21.96 -13.49 -8.87
CA ALA A 602 -23.33 -13.92 -8.57
C ALA A 602 -24.21 -12.82 -7.94
N ARG A 603 -23.69 -11.59 -7.78
CA ARG A 603 -24.36 -10.44 -7.13
C ARG A 603 -24.86 -10.76 -5.70
N ARG A 604 -24.20 -11.68 -4.98
CA ARG A 604 -24.51 -11.99 -3.58
C ARG A 604 -24.05 -10.84 -2.69
N GLY A 605 -24.83 -10.56 -1.64
CA GLY A 605 -24.50 -9.48 -0.69
C GLY A 605 -24.63 -8.06 -1.27
N LEU A 606 -25.36 -7.89 -2.38
CA LEU A 606 -25.58 -6.58 -3.01
C LEU A 606 -26.59 -5.73 -2.22
N PHE A 607 -26.22 -4.49 -1.93
CA PHE A 607 -27.04 -3.43 -1.38
C PHE A 607 -27.05 -2.23 -2.33
N ARG A 608 -28.19 -1.54 -2.41
CA ARG A 608 -28.34 -0.31 -3.19
C ARG A 608 -28.82 0.81 -2.30
N VAL A 609 -27.90 1.70 -1.96
CA VAL A 609 -28.16 2.82 -1.06
C VAL A 609 -27.59 4.10 -1.64
N SER A 610 -28.22 5.22 -1.28
CA SER A 610 -27.66 6.55 -1.54
C SER A 610 -26.66 6.90 -0.45
N ALA A 611 -25.59 7.59 -0.81
CA ALA A 611 -24.57 8.04 0.13
C ALA A 611 -25.11 9.01 1.20
N LYS A 612 -26.30 9.61 0.97
CA LYS A 612 -26.96 10.53 1.90
C LYS A 612 -27.25 9.87 3.24
N LEU A 613 -27.58 8.58 3.19
CA LEU A 613 -27.72 7.72 4.36
C LEU A 613 -26.55 7.90 5.35
N PHE A 614 -25.32 7.92 4.86
CA PHE A 614 -24.14 7.94 5.73
C PHE A 614 -24.03 9.26 6.46
N SER A 615 -24.36 10.38 5.82
CA SER A 615 -24.39 11.70 6.47
C SER A 615 -25.45 11.83 7.57
N GLU A 616 -26.46 10.96 7.59
CA GLU A 616 -27.49 10.90 8.64
C GLU A 616 -27.05 10.04 9.84
N LEU A 617 -25.95 9.30 9.73
CA LEU A 617 -25.44 8.42 10.77
C LEU A 617 -24.37 9.11 11.63
N PRO A 618 -24.26 8.75 12.93
CA PRO A 618 -23.20 9.27 13.78
C PRO A 618 -21.82 9.02 13.16
N ARG A 619 -21.00 10.08 13.08
CA ARG A 619 -19.63 10.04 12.54
C ARG A 619 -19.54 9.63 11.07
N SER A 620 -20.62 9.79 10.31
CA SER A 620 -20.69 9.53 8.87
C SER A 620 -20.26 8.11 8.47
N VAL A 621 -20.56 7.11 9.31
CA VAL A 621 -20.10 5.72 9.10
C VAL A 621 -20.75 5.06 7.88
N PHE A 622 -19.97 4.27 7.14
CA PHE A 622 -20.40 3.60 5.91
C PHE A 622 -21.16 2.30 6.23
N ALA A 623 -22.38 2.44 6.74
CA ALA A 623 -23.25 1.32 7.10
C ALA A 623 -24.30 1.00 6.02
N TYR A 624 -23.87 0.62 4.81
CA TYR A 624 -24.75 0.37 3.65
C TYR A 624 -25.78 -0.76 3.89
N PHE A 625 -25.57 -1.59 4.90
CA PHE A 625 -26.44 -2.70 5.32
C PHE A 625 -27.53 -2.29 6.33
N ILE A 626 -27.58 -1.01 6.73
CA ILE A 626 -28.54 -0.54 7.73
C ILE A 626 -29.97 -0.60 7.19
N SER A 627 -30.93 -0.93 8.05
CA SER A 627 -32.36 -0.90 7.73
C SER A 627 -32.95 0.50 7.91
N ASP A 628 -34.04 0.82 7.20
CA ASP A 628 -34.77 2.09 7.36
C ASP A 628 -35.22 2.33 8.81
N HIS A 629 -35.58 1.27 9.53
CA HIS A 629 -35.95 1.37 10.95
C HIS A 629 -34.77 1.74 11.84
N SER A 630 -33.59 1.13 11.62
CA SER A 630 -32.38 1.47 12.37
C SER A 630 -31.90 2.88 12.03
N LEU A 631 -31.97 3.29 10.77
CA LEU A 631 -31.67 4.66 10.35
C LEU A 631 -32.59 5.67 11.04
N SER A 632 -33.91 5.43 11.00
CA SER A 632 -34.89 6.29 11.66
C SER A 632 -34.65 6.36 13.17
N ALA A 633 -34.20 5.26 13.79
CA ALA A 633 -33.82 5.27 15.20
C ALA A 633 -32.63 6.21 15.48
N PHE A 634 -31.59 6.21 14.64
CA PHE A 634 -30.47 7.15 14.78
C PHE A 634 -30.87 8.60 14.53
N ARG A 635 -31.79 8.84 13.60
CA ARG A 635 -32.27 10.19 13.24
C ARG A 635 -33.20 10.79 14.30
N ASP A 636 -34.18 10.01 14.76
CA ASP A 636 -35.32 10.49 15.55
C ASP A 636 -35.20 10.12 17.05
N GLY A 637 -34.31 9.19 17.39
CA GLY A 637 -34.09 8.68 18.74
C GLY A 637 -33.20 9.57 19.59
N LEU A 638 -33.40 9.50 20.90
CA LEU A 638 -32.54 10.13 21.88
C LEU A 638 -31.21 9.36 21.96
N GLN A 639 -30.08 10.05 22.12
CA GLN A 639 -28.80 9.36 22.33
C GLN A 639 -28.75 8.73 23.73
N LEU A 640 -28.18 7.53 23.86
CA LEU A 640 -28.10 6.82 25.14
C LEU A 640 -27.43 7.65 26.24
N LYS A 641 -26.45 8.48 25.89
CA LYS A 641 -25.78 9.40 26.83
C LYS A 641 -26.73 10.32 27.61
N GLU A 642 -27.89 10.65 27.04
CA GLU A 642 -28.88 11.54 27.66
C GLU A 642 -29.61 10.87 28.83
N ILE A 643 -29.50 9.54 28.97
CA ILE A 643 -30.14 8.75 30.05
C ILE A 643 -29.11 7.94 30.85
N SER A 644 -28.02 7.53 30.22
CA SER A 644 -26.95 6.75 30.82
C SER A 644 -25.66 6.97 30.03
N GLU A 645 -24.68 7.60 30.64
CA GLU A 645 -23.45 7.99 29.95
C GLU A 645 -22.28 7.08 30.33
N ALA A 646 -21.53 6.62 29.32
CA ALA A 646 -20.39 5.72 29.50
C ALA A 646 -19.06 6.46 29.74
N PHE A 647 -18.24 5.99 30.68
CA PHE A 647 -16.94 6.59 30.98
C PHE A 647 -15.82 5.54 31.05
N THR A 648 -14.60 5.96 30.73
CA THR A 648 -13.37 5.18 30.95
C THR A 648 -12.82 5.46 32.34
N GLY A 649 -12.40 4.41 33.04
CA GLY A 649 -11.85 4.53 34.39
C GLY A 649 -10.33 4.66 34.43
N LEU A 650 -9.77 4.21 35.55
CA LEU A 650 -8.36 4.27 35.92
C LEU A 650 -7.47 3.37 35.05
N GLN A 651 -6.33 3.91 34.61
CA GLN A 651 -5.15 3.14 34.27
C GLN A 651 -4.17 3.17 35.45
N THR A 652 -3.88 2.03 36.06
CA THR A 652 -2.98 1.95 37.23
C THR A 652 -1.51 2.17 36.87
N GLY A 653 -1.09 1.71 35.69
CA GLY A 653 0.31 1.75 35.24
C GLY A 653 1.21 0.65 35.85
N ASP A 654 0.80 0.05 36.97
CA ASP A 654 1.47 -1.07 37.64
C ASP A 654 0.41 -1.91 38.39
N ASN A 655 -0.10 -2.97 37.75
CA ASN A 655 -1.15 -3.78 38.35
C ASN A 655 -0.64 -4.56 39.58
N ASP A 656 0.60 -5.05 39.54
CA ASP A 656 1.17 -5.90 40.60
C ASP A 656 1.41 -5.09 41.88
N ARG A 657 1.68 -3.79 41.76
CA ARG A 657 1.79 -2.88 42.90
C ARG A 657 0.42 -2.48 43.46
N PHE A 658 -0.53 -2.13 42.59
CA PHE A 658 -1.74 -1.43 43.02
C PHE A 658 -2.98 -2.30 43.17
N MET A 659 -2.96 -3.55 42.70
CA MET A 659 -4.14 -4.42 42.73
C MET A 659 -3.88 -5.72 43.49
N ARG A 660 -4.91 -6.22 44.16
CA ARG A 660 -4.95 -7.57 44.76
C ARG A 660 -6.27 -8.24 44.43
N ARG A 661 -6.34 -9.56 44.59
CA ARG A 661 -7.62 -10.24 44.74
C ARG A 661 -8.17 -9.97 46.14
N TRP A 662 -9.48 -9.84 46.30
CA TRP A 662 -10.07 -9.50 47.61
C TRP A 662 -9.71 -10.51 48.71
N PHE A 663 -9.46 -11.78 48.35
CA PHE A 663 -9.06 -12.84 49.29
C PHE A 663 -7.56 -12.87 49.60
N GLU A 664 -6.74 -12.03 48.97
CA GLU A 664 -5.30 -11.91 49.25
C GLU A 664 -4.99 -11.00 50.44
N VAL A 665 -5.97 -10.23 50.93
CA VAL A 665 -5.81 -9.27 52.03
C VAL A 665 -6.86 -9.51 53.12
N SER A 666 -6.64 -8.98 54.32
CA SER A 666 -7.64 -9.02 55.39
C SER A 666 -8.88 -8.24 54.99
N SER A 667 -10.07 -8.76 55.30
CA SER A 667 -11.33 -8.05 55.08
C SER A 667 -11.44 -6.75 55.89
N GLU A 668 -10.69 -6.63 56.98
CA GLU A 668 -10.61 -5.43 57.82
C GLU A 668 -9.88 -4.28 57.11
N ASP A 669 -9.02 -4.59 56.14
CA ASP A 669 -8.27 -3.60 55.35
C ASP A 669 -9.02 -3.18 54.07
N ILE A 670 -10.25 -3.66 53.86
CA ILE A 670 -11.07 -3.38 52.67
C ILE A 670 -12.29 -2.53 53.04
N PHE A 671 -12.44 -1.40 52.37
CA PHE A 671 -13.62 -0.55 52.50
C PHE A 671 -14.61 -0.82 51.36
N PHE A 672 -15.69 -1.55 51.65
CA PHE A 672 -16.69 -1.94 50.65
C PHE A 672 -17.79 -0.90 50.42
N LYS A 673 -18.09 -0.05 51.40
CA LYS A 673 -19.26 0.83 51.38
C LYS A 673 -18.85 2.29 51.28
N ARG A 674 -18.78 2.79 50.04
CA ARG A 674 -18.57 4.20 49.73
C ARG A 674 -19.48 4.54 48.57
N ASP A 675 -20.30 5.58 48.67
CA ASP A 675 -21.28 5.93 47.63
C ASP A 675 -20.74 6.95 46.63
N CYS A 676 -19.83 7.81 47.08
CA CYS A 676 -19.23 8.82 46.23
C CYS A 676 -17.87 9.31 46.76
N LEU A 677 -17.18 10.11 45.93
CA LEU A 677 -16.06 10.91 46.40
C LEU A 677 -16.54 11.98 47.39
N GLY A 678 -15.74 12.24 48.41
CA GLY A 678 -16.02 13.24 49.45
C GLY A 678 -16.80 12.70 50.66
N GLU A 679 -17.31 11.46 50.59
CA GLU A 679 -17.77 10.75 51.78
C GLU A 679 -16.58 10.38 52.67
N ASP A 680 -16.74 10.58 53.98
CA ASP A 680 -15.72 10.28 54.99
C ASP A 680 -15.48 8.76 55.08
N PHE A 681 -14.20 8.38 55.17
CA PHE A 681 -13.77 7.01 55.37
C PHE A 681 -12.51 6.99 56.27
N PRO A 682 -12.22 5.87 56.95
CA PRO A 682 -10.99 5.75 57.72
C PRO A 682 -9.77 5.86 56.81
N GLY A 683 -8.98 6.92 56.99
CA GLY A 683 -7.89 7.28 56.07
C GLY A 683 -6.74 6.26 56.02
N ASP A 684 -6.64 5.39 57.01
CA ASP A 684 -5.69 4.28 57.06
C ASP A 684 -6.10 3.09 56.17
N ILE A 685 -7.38 2.98 55.78
CA ILE A 685 -7.83 1.90 54.91
C ILE A 685 -7.23 2.02 53.52
N LYS A 686 -6.63 0.92 53.07
CA LYS A 686 -5.87 0.86 51.83
C LYS A 686 -6.69 0.38 50.65
N TRP A 687 -7.54 -0.63 50.83
CA TRP A 687 -8.11 -1.38 49.72
C TRP A 687 -9.58 -1.05 49.47
N PHE A 688 -9.92 -0.84 48.20
CA PHE A 688 -11.28 -0.54 47.76
C PHE A 688 -11.65 -1.45 46.59
N PRO A 689 -12.91 -1.90 46.47
CA PRO A 689 -13.37 -2.69 45.33
C PRO A 689 -13.02 -2.07 43.98
N TYR A 690 -12.62 -2.91 43.02
CA TYR A 690 -12.16 -2.46 41.70
C TYR A 690 -12.79 -3.28 40.58
N VAL A 691 -13.51 -2.60 39.69
CA VAL A 691 -14.12 -3.23 38.50
C VAL A 691 -13.02 -3.58 37.51
N LYS A 692 -12.69 -4.87 37.45
CA LYS A 692 -11.75 -5.43 36.48
C LYS A 692 -12.11 -6.88 36.17
N GLY A 693 -12.00 -7.26 34.91
CA GLY A 693 -12.15 -8.65 34.48
C GLY A 693 -12.65 -8.75 33.04
N SER A 694 -12.00 -9.61 32.25
CA SER A 694 -12.31 -9.83 30.83
C SER A 694 -13.40 -10.88 30.60
N ASP A 695 -13.76 -11.64 31.63
CA ASP A 695 -14.65 -12.80 31.47
C ASP A 695 -16.07 -12.37 31.15
N TYR A 696 -16.64 -13.01 30.12
CA TYR A 696 -18.02 -12.77 29.71
C TYR A 696 -18.98 -13.19 30.83
N ARG A 697 -19.69 -12.22 31.41
CA ARG A 697 -20.66 -12.45 32.49
C ARG A 697 -21.86 -11.49 32.38
N LYS A 698 -23.04 -12.02 32.70
CA LYS A 698 -24.31 -11.30 32.89
C LYS A 698 -25.00 -11.88 34.12
N TRP A 699 -25.72 -11.14 34.94
CA TRP A 699 -25.95 -9.68 34.93
C TRP A 699 -25.22 -8.96 36.07
N TYR A 700 -24.43 -9.70 36.86
CA TYR A 700 -23.71 -9.22 38.05
C TYR A 700 -22.44 -10.06 38.27
N GLY A 701 -21.48 -9.56 39.04
CA GLY A 701 -20.28 -10.29 39.47
C GLY A 701 -18.98 -9.82 38.80
N ASN A 702 -17.95 -10.69 38.77
CA ASN A 702 -16.56 -10.35 38.45
C ASN A 702 -15.95 -9.29 39.39
N ASN A 703 -16.45 -9.22 40.62
CA ASN A 703 -15.97 -8.32 41.68
C ASN A 703 -14.79 -8.97 42.43
N GLU A 704 -13.75 -9.36 41.69
CA GLU A 704 -12.66 -10.18 42.23
C GLU A 704 -11.45 -9.36 42.68
N TYR A 705 -11.37 -8.10 42.24
CA TYR A 705 -10.22 -7.23 42.46
C TYR A 705 -10.52 -6.11 43.44
N ILE A 706 -9.47 -5.72 44.16
CA ILE A 706 -9.40 -4.54 45.00
C ILE A 706 -8.19 -3.71 44.58
N LEU A 707 -8.29 -2.40 44.76
CA LEU A 707 -7.32 -1.39 44.36
C LEU A 707 -6.84 -0.62 45.59
N ASN A 708 -5.54 -0.34 45.64
CA ASN A 708 -4.98 0.59 46.61
C ASN A 708 -5.49 2.01 46.31
N TRP A 709 -6.44 2.49 47.11
CA TRP A 709 -6.97 3.86 47.02
C TRP A 709 -6.80 4.61 48.34
N GLN A 710 -5.79 4.24 49.14
CA GLN A 710 -5.43 4.92 50.38
C GLN A 710 -5.18 6.41 50.14
N PHE A 711 -5.62 7.25 51.07
CA PHE A 711 -5.51 8.71 50.97
C PHE A 711 -6.03 9.25 49.62
N ASP A 712 -7.19 8.73 49.19
CA ASP A 712 -7.83 9.02 47.90
C ASP A 712 -6.89 8.77 46.68
N GLY A 713 -6.10 7.70 46.76
CA GLY A 713 -5.23 7.24 45.70
C GLY A 713 -3.99 8.11 45.49
N ALA A 714 -3.48 8.77 46.54
CA ALA A 714 -2.29 9.62 46.47
C ALA A 714 -1.10 8.92 45.77
N GLU A 715 -0.81 7.68 46.17
CA GLU A 715 0.29 6.89 45.60
C GLU A 715 0.08 6.60 44.10
N ILE A 716 -1.15 6.26 43.69
CA ILE A 716 -1.46 6.00 42.29
C ILE A 716 -1.35 7.29 41.48
N LYS A 717 -1.84 8.42 42.00
CA LYS A 717 -1.79 9.73 41.32
C LYS A 717 -0.36 10.21 41.08
N GLU A 718 0.57 9.91 41.98
CA GLU A 718 2.00 10.23 41.83
C GLU A 718 2.74 9.26 40.89
N HIS A 719 2.17 8.09 40.59
CA HIS A 719 2.82 7.10 39.75
C HIS A 719 2.89 7.54 38.28
N LYS A 720 4.11 7.67 37.74
CA LYS A 720 4.36 8.22 36.40
C LYS A 720 3.60 7.57 35.24
N SER A 721 3.25 6.29 35.36
CA SER A 721 2.55 5.53 34.31
C SER A 721 1.05 5.36 34.57
N SER A 722 0.54 5.90 35.67
CA SER A 722 -0.90 5.90 35.95
C SER A 722 -1.59 6.99 35.14
N THR A 723 -2.90 6.82 34.92
CA THR A 723 -3.74 7.86 34.35
C THR A 723 -5.11 7.77 35.02
N VAL A 724 -5.37 8.71 35.92
CA VAL A 724 -6.65 8.85 36.63
C VAL A 724 -7.61 9.63 35.74
N ARG A 725 -8.79 9.06 35.46
CA ARG A 725 -9.82 9.67 34.62
C ARG A 725 -11.17 9.54 35.28
N ASN A 726 -12.06 10.50 35.03
CA ASN A 726 -13.47 10.45 35.45
C ASN A 726 -13.65 10.13 36.95
N GLN A 727 -12.74 10.65 37.80
CA GLN A 727 -12.71 10.34 39.24
C GLN A 727 -14.04 10.69 39.93
N SER A 728 -14.74 11.72 39.45
CA SER A 728 -16.07 12.14 39.93
C SER A 728 -17.13 11.04 39.94
N TYR A 729 -16.94 9.97 39.15
CA TYR A 729 -17.83 8.82 39.06
C TYR A 729 -17.40 7.63 39.91
N TYR A 730 -16.25 7.71 40.59
CA TYR A 730 -15.79 6.60 41.43
C TYR A 730 -16.76 6.39 42.58
N PHE A 731 -16.90 5.13 42.99
CA PHE A 731 -17.75 4.66 44.07
C PHE A 731 -19.26 4.71 43.79
N ARG A 732 -19.69 5.29 42.66
CA ARG A 732 -21.10 5.31 42.28
C ARG A 732 -21.53 3.97 41.69
N LYS A 733 -22.78 3.59 41.93
CA LYS A 733 -23.43 2.46 41.24
C LYS A 733 -23.56 2.74 39.73
N GLY A 734 -23.53 1.68 38.93
CA GLY A 734 -23.61 1.79 37.47
C GLY A 734 -23.59 0.45 36.75
N ILE A 735 -23.26 0.48 35.46
CA ILE A 735 -23.24 -0.71 34.60
C ILE A 735 -21.87 -0.83 33.94
N ALA A 736 -21.07 -1.82 34.32
CA ALA A 736 -19.78 -2.09 33.69
C ALA A 736 -19.90 -2.96 32.45
N TYR A 737 -19.00 -2.75 31.50
CA TYR A 737 -18.85 -3.58 30.30
C TYR A 737 -17.39 -3.56 29.82
N ASN A 738 -16.99 -4.59 29.08
CA ASN A 738 -15.64 -4.70 28.54
C ASN A 738 -15.56 -4.04 27.16
N ASN A 739 -14.64 -3.10 26.99
CA ASN A 739 -14.46 -2.34 25.74
C ASN A 739 -13.83 -3.20 24.64
N ILE A 740 -13.06 -4.21 25.03
CA ILE A 740 -12.28 -5.09 24.15
C ILE A 740 -12.94 -6.47 24.18
N SER A 741 -14.08 -6.59 23.49
CA SER A 741 -14.83 -7.84 23.36
C SER A 741 -15.56 -7.87 22.02
N ASN A 742 -15.72 -9.08 21.46
CA ASN A 742 -16.53 -9.31 20.25
C ASN A 742 -18.03 -9.46 20.59
N ARG A 743 -18.37 -9.59 21.89
CA ARG A 743 -19.75 -9.73 22.37
C ARG A 743 -19.99 -8.79 23.53
N LEU A 744 -21.03 -7.97 23.42
CA LEU A 744 -21.41 -7.08 24.51
C LEU A 744 -21.94 -7.91 25.68
N SER A 745 -21.35 -7.66 26.85
CA SER A 745 -21.84 -8.13 28.14
C SER A 745 -21.74 -6.99 29.13
N THR A 746 -22.87 -6.68 29.76
CA THR A 746 -22.91 -5.66 30.79
C THR A 746 -23.31 -6.26 32.13
N ARG A 747 -22.78 -5.68 33.21
CA ARG A 747 -22.98 -6.13 34.58
C ARG A 747 -23.33 -4.95 35.48
N TYR A 748 -24.32 -5.13 36.35
CA TYR A 748 -24.58 -4.18 37.43
C TYR A 748 -23.38 -4.15 38.38
N VAL A 749 -22.97 -2.94 38.75
CA VAL A 749 -21.94 -2.68 39.76
C VAL A 749 -22.57 -1.79 40.79
N ASP A 750 -22.52 -2.23 42.05
CA ASP A 750 -23.07 -1.46 43.16
C ASP A 750 -22.14 -0.31 43.56
N SER A 751 -22.52 0.50 44.53
CA SER A 751 -21.60 1.50 45.07
C SER A 751 -20.35 0.86 45.71
N GLY A 752 -19.30 1.65 45.90
CA GLY A 752 -18.05 1.23 46.55
C GLY A 752 -16.91 0.89 45.60
N PHE A 753 -17.12 0.94 44.29
CA PHE A 753 -16.12 0.52 43.30
C PHE A 753 -15.40 1.68 42.61
N VAL A 754 -14.09 1.54 42.44
CA VAL A 754 -13.31 2.22 41.38
C VAL A 754 -13.37 1.36 40.11
N PHE A 755 -13.24 1.93 38.91
CA PHE A 755 -13.33 1.16 37.66
C PHE A 755 -12.12 1.32 36.73
N ASP A 756 -11.85 0.28 35.93
CA ASP A 756 -10.69 0.15 35.05
C ASP A 756 -10.90 0.78 33.65
N GLN A 757 -9.81 1.10 32.97
CA GLN A 757 -9.85 1.69 31.63
C GLN A 757 -10.38 0.77 30.51
N LYS A 758 -10.25 -0.55 30.65
CA LYS A 758 -10.81 -1.54 29.70
C LYS A 758 -12.21 -2.00 30.09
N ASN A 759 -12.64 -1.67 31.31
CA ASN A 759 -13.95 -1.99 31.85
C ASN A 759 -14.73 -0.69 32.08
N SER A 760 -15.15 -0.03 31.00
CA SER A 760 -15.93 1.20 31.10
C SER A 760 -17.26 0.96 31.82
N MET A 761 -17.78 2.05 32.39
CA MET A 761 -19.04 2.03 33.13
C MET A 761 -20.01 3.07 32.60
N PHE A 762 -21.28 2.70 32.48
CA PHE A 762 -22.40 3.60 32.32
C PHE A 762 -22.89 4.08 33.69
N PHE A 763 -23.15 5.39 33.80
CA PHE A 763 -23.75 6.02 34.96
C PHE A 763 -25.00 6.79 34.54
N SER A 764 -26.03 6.74 35.39
CA SER A 764 -27.31 7.43 35.19
C SER A 764 -27.62 8.32 36.37
N GLU A 765 -28.34 9.40 36.13
CA GLU A 765 -28.78 10.33 37.19
C GLU A 765 -30.01 9.79 37.95
N ASP A 766 -30.81 8.93 37.34
CA ASP A 766 -31.99 8.33 37.95
C ASP A 766 -31.93 6.80 38.03
N ASP A 767 -32.47 6.26 39.11
CA ASP A 767 -32.44 4.83 39.43
C ASP A 767 -33.20 3.94 38.44
N LYS A 768 -34.15 4.50 37.68
CA LYS A 768 -34.93 3.73 36.69
C LYS A 768 -34.17 3.58 35.37
N SER A 769 -33.25 4.49 35.07
CA SER A 769 -32.44 4.44 33.84
C SER A 769 -31.39 3.32 33.86
N ILE A 770 -30.93 2.87 35.02
CA ILE A 770 -29.97 1.74 35.12
C ILE A 770 -30.60 0.41 34.62
N PRO A 771 -31.73 -0.07 35.17
CA PRO A 771 -32.39 -1.28 34.67
C PRO A 771 -32.77 -1.20 33.20
N PHE A 772 -33.29 -0.04 32.74
CA PHE A 772 -33.63 0.18 31.34
C PHE A 772 -32.41 0.03 30.43
N THR A 773 -31.32 0.73 30.75
CA THR A 773 -30.07 0.69 29.97
C THR A 773 -29.53 -0.73 29.88
N MET A 774 -29.50 -1.44 31.00
CA MET A 774 -29.03 -2.83 31.05
C MET A 774 -29.90 -3.76 30.18
N ALA A 775 -31.23 -3.61 30.21
CA ALA A 775 -32.15 -4.36 29.38
C ALA A 775 -32.02 -4.01 27.88
N PHE A 776 -31.93 -2.71 27.56
CA PHE A 776 -31.76 -2.21 26.21
C PHE A 776 -30.50 -2.78 25.55
N LEU A 777 -29.34 -2.66 26.21
CA LEU A 777 -28.03 -3.12 25.71
C LEU A 777 -27.98 -4.63 25.41
N HIS A 778 -28.95 -5.40 25.91
CA HIS A 778 -29.06 -6.83 25.67
C HIS A 778 -30.29 -7.24 24.86
N SER A 779 -31.06 -6.27 24.38
CA SER A 779 -32.17 -6.51 23.47
C SER A 779 -31.67 -6.93 22.08
N LYS A 780 -32.52 -7.65 21.33
CA LYS A 780 -32.24 -7.96 19.92
C LYS A 780 -32.17 -6.71 19.03
N VAL A 781 -32.78 -5.60 19.47
CA VAL A 781 -32.79 -4.32 18.75
C VAL A 781 -31.41 -3.67 18.74
N VAL A 782 -30.61 -3.86 19.80
CA VAL A 782 -29.27 -3.25 19.90
C VAL A 782 -28.25 -3.92 18.98
N VAL A 783 -28.41 -5.18 18.62
CA VAL A 783 -27.46 -5.92 17.76
C VAL A 783 -27.19 -5.21 16.42
N PRO A 784 -28.21 -4.84 15.60
CA PRO A 784 -27.96 -4.09 14.36
C PRO A 784 -27.44 -2.67 14.60
N LEU A 785 -27.78 -2.02 15.72
CA LEU A 785 -27.29 -0.68 16.06
C LEU A 785 -25.81 -0.69 16.43
N LEU A 786 -25.35 -1.70 17.17
CA LEU A 786 -23.94 -1.90 17.50
C LEU A 786 -23.08 -2.13 16.26
N ARG A 787 -23.60 -2.79 15.23
CA ARG A 787 -22.87 -2.98 13.96
C ARG A 787 -22.54 -1.63 13.28
N VAL A 788 -23.32 -0.58 13.55
CA VAL A 788 -23.11 0.78 13.03
C VAL A 788 -22.07 1.53 13.87
N VAL A 789 -22.27 1.59 15.19
CA VAL A 789 -21.47 2.49 16.05
C VAL A 789 -20.24 1.83 16.67
N ALA A 790 -20.24 0.51 16.83
CA ALA A 790 -19.24 -0.26 17.57
C ALA A 790 -18.82 -1.56 16.84
N PRO A 791 -18.45 -1.52 15.55
CA PRO A 791 -18.17 -2.74 14.77
C PRO A 791 -16.92 -3.51 15.21
N LYS A 792 -15.91 -2.82 15.77
CA LYS A 792 -14.61 -3.41 16.17
C LYS A 792 -14.35 -3.36 17.69
N GLY A 793 -15.33 -2.95 18.49
CA GLY A 793 -15.22 -2.86 19.95
C GLY A 793 -16.21 -1.86 20.55
N PHE A 794 -16.43 -1.97 21.86
CA PHE A 794 -17.40 -1.16 22.60
C PHE A 794 -16.69 0.02 23.26
N GLY A 795 -16.20 0.98 22.49
CA GLY A 795 -15.63 2.21 23.05
C GLY A 795 -16.72 3.07 23.72
N PRO A 796 -16.44 3.79 24.82
CA PRO A 796 -17.45 4.63 25.47
C PRO A 796 -18.01 5.71 24.55
N GLY A 797 -17.20 6.28 23.64
CA GLY A 797 -17.69 7.23 22.63
C GLY A 797 -18.72 6.60 21.70
N SER A 798 -18.43 5.40 21.17
CA SER A 798 -19.32 4.60 20.33
C SER A 798 -20.63 4.22 21.03
N MET A 799 -20.54 3.82 22.30
CA MET A 799 -21.68 3.31 23.06
C MET A 799 -22.66 4.43 23.45
N LYS A 800 -22.18 5.66 23.66
CA LYS A 800 -22.98 6.84 24.01
C LYS A 800 -23.99 7.25 22.92
N VAL A 801 -23.69 6.98 21.65
CA VAL A 801 -24.49 7.42 20.51
C VAL A 801 -25.55 6.41 20.08
N LEU A 802 -25.71 5.30 20.82
CA LEU A 802 -26.81 4.36 20.57
C LEU A 802 -28.17 5.05 20.74
N PRO A 803 -29.10 4.90 19.79
CA PRO A 803 -30.39 5.55 19.88
C PRO A 803 -31.34 4.78 20.81
N VAL A 804 -32.04 5.52 21.67
CA VAL A 804 -33.11 5.04 22.53
C VAL A 804 -34.40 5.80 22.25
N ILE A 805 -35.53 5.19 22.61
CA ILE A 805 -36.83 5.84 22.40
C ILE A 805 -37.03 7.01 23.37
N ASN A 806 -37.72 8.07 22.92
CA ASN A 806 -37.96 9.28 23.73
C ASN A 806 -38.80 8.99 25.00
N ASP A 807 -39.72 8.02 24.95
CA ASP A 807 -40.64 7.67 26.03
C ASP A 807 -40.17 6.49 26.90
N TYR A 808 -38.86 6.25 26.99
CA TYR A 808 -38.30 5.07 27.68
C TYR A 808 -38.80 4.87 29.12
N LYS A 809 -39.11 5.97 29.83
CA LYS A 809 -39.65 5.94 31.20
C LYS A 809 -41.06 5.33 31.29
N LYS A 810 -41.87 5.36 30.21
CA LYS A 810 -43.21 4.75 30.17
C LYS A 810 -43.18 3.23 29.98
N LEU A 811 -42.10 2.69 29.38
CA LEU A 811 -41.95 1.24 29.21
C LEU A 811 -41.68 0.52 30.53
N TYR A 812 -41.06 1.20 31.51
CA TYR A 812 -40.77 0.62 32.82
C TYR A 812 -42.01 0.48 33.72
N SER A 813 -43.16 1.07 33.34
CA SER A 813 -44.40 0.98 34.12
C SER A 813 -45.36 -0.13 33.68
N VAL A 814 -44.97 -1.00 32.73
CA VAL A 814 -45.81 -2.13 32.32
C VAL A 814 -45.48 -3.37 33.16
N GLY A 815 -46.31 -3.58 34.19
CA GLY A 815 -46.26 -4.72 35.11
C GLY A 815 -45.80 -4.29 36.49
N GLY A 816 -46.76 -4.09 37.40
CA GLY A 816 -46.55 -3.64 38.79
C GLY A 816 -45.81 -4.62 39.70
N PHE A 817 -44.71 -5.21 39.25
CA PHE A 817 -43.78 -5.94 40.08
C PHE A 817 -42.63 -5.01 40.46
N GLN A 818 -42.70 -4.47 41.68
CA GLN A 818 -41.50 -4.02 42.38
C GLN A 818 -40.64 -5.26 42.65
N ILE A 819 -39.54 -5.40 41.91
CA ILE A 819 -38.45 -6.28 42.35
C ILE A 819 -37.67 -5.48 43.38
N GLU A 820 -37.96 -5.70 44.66
CA GLU A 820 -37.00 -5.39 45.71
C GLU A 820 -35.76 -6.26 45.47
N LEU A 821 -34.65 -5.61 45.13
CA LEU A 821 -33.34 -6.26 45.10
C LEU A 821 -32.96 -6.55 46.56
N LEU A 822 -33.01 -7.84 46.92
CA LEU A 822 -32.43 -8.37 48.16
C LEU A 822 -30.91 -8.28 48.15
#